data_AF-E6SC74-F1
#
_entry.id   AF-E6SC74-F1
#
_cell.length_a   1.000
_cell.length_b   1.000
_cell.length_c   1.000
_cell.angle_alpha   90.00
_cell.angle_beta   90.00
_cell.angle_gamma   90.00
#
_symmetry.space_group_name_H-M   'P 1'
#
loop_
_entity.id
_entity.type
_entity.pdbx_description
1 polymer ?
#
loop_
_entity_poly.entity_id
_entity_poly.type
_entity_poly.pdbx_seq_one_letter_code
_entity_poly.pdbx_strand_id
1 'polypeptide(L)'
;MSDQGLARAVERMRGRGMGPEAITVFEHYYRQLEEGAQGTIPEDTIEPLRDIQALGEVEVSDEDARRALSQTAVIKLNGGLGTSMGMSGAKSALEVKDGLTFLDIIAQQVLSLREQWGVELPLILMNSFRTSEQSLDILATYPDLPVDGLPLDFIQSAEPKLLADSLDPVDWPPDRELEWCPPGHGDIYVSLVTSGVLDSLLAKGIRYAFISNSDNLGATCDPDVAAWMVEHGLPFVAEVCTRTKSDRKGGHLATRRSDGRLILRDTAMVAEGEERFFADTKRHDTFNANNIWVDLSVLRDRMAERAGFLGLPIIINRKTVDPADPTSPEVVQLESAMGAAIEVFEGSEALLVPRTRFRPVKTTNDLLVVRSDYFVLDESYHLLAVGEGPEPFVDLDSAYRLVDGFEKRFPFGVPSMVECTSLRVIGDPVFGRDVRCVGDVLVDGLRRVRDHAVLEGPVAGETAAEGRPAARAQGVADLRTVDQHLRAILSTLEPAATASVPLTEALGLVVARDVRSRVSLPPFDNSSMDGYAVRARSLDGADATPVSLRIVGEVAAGANPTFSVGPGEAARIMTGAPIPTGADAVIAVEDTDGAAEGPVLCRAVVAPGRYIRPRGEDVSEGAVVVSAGDVVGPRTIALLAACGHATVEVHRRPHVVILSTGAELVPPGEPLQPGQIHDSNSTMLWAAAISAGASAEIRGTVGDTDAELLVALDEVVAGADVVVTSGGVSMGAYDVVKSALADRGVDFVRVAMQPGKPQGFGYLTGPVGRRVPLFALPGNPVSSFVSFEVFVRPALRRLMRLTPEKRRVRSATLTSGLRSPEGRRQFGRAVVSRNSEGALMCTPVAGQGSHFVADLSRANALFIVPEETADLVAGERVDVIILDD
;
A
#
# COMPACT_ATOMS: atom_id res chain seq x y z
N MET A 1 -8.08 40.01 -1.66
CA MET A 1 -8.44 39.39 -2.95
C MET A 1 -9.61 38.44 -2.72
N SER A 2 -9.43 37.44 -1.86
CA SER A 2 -10.40 36.82 -0.93
C SER A 2 -11.84 37.38 -0.84
N ASP A 3 -12.06 38.53 -0.18
CA ASP A 3 -13.41 39.04 0.13
C ASP A 3 -14.29 39.31 -1.12
N GLN A 4 -13.67 39.62 -2.27
CA GLN A 4 -14.41 39.81 -3.51
C GLN A 4 -14.88 38.49 -4.12
N GLY A 5 -14.05 37.44 -4.04
CA GLY A 5 -14.43 36.08 -4.45
C GLY A 5 -15.59 35.55 -3.61
N LEU A 6 -15.49 35.70 -2.29
CA LEU A 6 -16.55 35.35 -1.35
C LEU A 6 -17.86 36.10 -1.66
N ALA A 7 -17.79 37.42 -1.82
CA ALA A 7 -18.98 38.23 -2.13
C ALA A 7 -19.68 37.78 -3.43
N ARG A 8 -18.90 37.45 -4.47
CA ARG A 8 -19.42 36.93 -5.74
C ARG A 8 -20.05 35.54 -5.59
N ALA A 9 -19.42 34.65 -4.82
CA ALA A 9 -19.96 33.33 -4.54
C ALA A 9 -21.29 33.41 -3.79
N VAL A 10 -21.35 34.24 -2.74
CA VAL A 10 -22.57 34.51 -1.95
C VAL A 10 -23.68 35.13 -2.82
N GLU A 11 -23.34 36.06 -3.72
CA GLU A 11 -24.30 36.63 -4.67
C GLU A 11 -24.88 35.55 -5.59
N ARG A 12 -24.05 34.64 -6.12
CA ARG A 12 -24.51 33.52 -6.93
C ARG A 12 -25.42 32.57 -6.13
N MET A 13 -25.06 32.24 -4.90
CA MET A 13 -25.88 31.39 -4.02
C MET A 13 -27.26 32.00 -3.77
N ARG A 14 -27.32 33.30 -3.47
CA ARG A 14 -28.59 34.04 -3.35
C ARG A 14 -29.37 34.04 -4.66
N GLY A 15 -28.70 34.24 -5.79
CA GLY A 15 -29.31 34.18 -7.13
C GLY A 15 -29.92 32.82 -7.47
N ARG A 16 -29.35 31.72 -6.94
CA ARG A 16 -29.88 30.35 -7.07
C ARG A 16 -30.95 30.02 -6.02
N GLY A 17 -31.22 30.91 -5.07
CA GLY A 17 -32.24 30.73 -4.03
C GLY A 17 -31.76 29.93 -2.81
N MET A 18 -30.45 29.88 -2.54
CA MET A 18 -29.93 29.24 -1.33
C MET A 18 -30.32 30.04 -0.08
N GLY A 19 -30.74 29.33 0.97
CA GLY A 19 -31.13 29.90 2.25
C GLY A 19 -29.96 30.51 3.03
N PRO A 20 -30.23 31.41 4.00
CA PRO A 20 -29.19 32.09 4.78
C PRO A 20 -28.31 31.14 5.60
N GLU A 21 -28.84 30.00 6.06
CA GLU A 21 -28.10 28.98 6.79
C GLU A 21 -27.03 28.33 5.91
N ALA A 22 -27.40 27.87 4.71
CA ALA A 22 -26.48 27.28 3.73
C ALA A 22 -25.37 28.27 3.31
N ILE A 23 -25.74 29.55 3.11
CA ILE A 23 -24.77 30.61 2.82
C ILE A 23 -23.80 30.80 4.00
N THR A 24 -24.30 30.78 5.24
CA THR A 24 -23.48 30.94 6.45
C THR A 24 -22.46 29.79 6.58
N VAL A 25 -22.88 28.56 6.28
CA VAL A 25 -21.99 27.38 6.26
C VAL A 25 -20.89 27.55 5.21
N PHE A 26 -21.27 27.92 3.98
CA PHE A 26 -20.32 28.17 2.91
C PHE A 26 -19.33 29.29 3.26
N GLU A 27 -19.81 30.43 3.79
CA GLU A 27 -18.95 31.54 4.21
C GLU A 27 -17.95 31.11 5.30
N HIS A 28 -18.38 30.24 6.22
CA HIS A 28 -17.51 29.70 7.26
C HIS A 28 -16.39 28.83 6.66
N TYR A 29 -16.72 27.88 5.79
CA TYR A 29 -15.73 27.01 5.16
C TYR A 29 -14.82 27.75 4.18
N TYR A 30 -15.35 28.74 3.46
CA TYR A 30 -14.55 29.60 2.60
C TYR A 30 -13.46 30.31 3.40
N ARG A 31 -13.79 30.91 4.55
CA ARG A 31 -12.81 31.58 5.41
C ARG A 31 -11.79 30.61 6.00
N GLN A 32 -12.21 29.41 6.42
CA GLN A 32 -11.28 28.38 6.88
C GLN A 32 -10.28 27.99 5.78
N LEU A 33 -10.76 27.81 4.54
CA LEU A 33 -9.89 27.52 3.40
C LEU A 33 -8.87 28.64 3.17
N GLU A 34 -9.27 29.91 3.30
CA GLU A 34 -8.38 31.06 3.16
C GLU A 34 -7.34 31.19 4.26
N GLU A 35 -7.69 30.81 5.49
CA GLU A 35 -6.78 30.76 6.62
C GLU A 35 -5.79 29.58 6.53
N GLY A 36 -5.89 28.76 5.48
CA GLY A 36 -5.01 27.62 5.22
C GLY A 36 -5.38 26.37 6.03
N ALA A 37 -6.63 26.26 6.48
CA ALA A 37 -7.12 25.06 7.16
C ALA A 37 -6.92 23.84 6.25
N GLN A 38 -6.25 22.81 6.77
CA GLN A 38 -6.03 21.57 6.02
C GLN A 38 -7.16 20.55 6.22
N GLY A 39 -8.03 20.73 7.22
CA GLY A 39 -9.08 19.77 7.56
C GLY A 39 -8.56 18.43 8.10
N THR A 40 -7.28 18.35 8.46
CA THR A 40 -6.63 17.12 8.93
C THR A 40 -6.71 16.97 10.45
N ILE A 41 -6.93 15.74 10.90
CA ILE A 41 -6.90 15.32 12.30
C ILE A 41 -5.61 14.50 12.51
N PRO A 42 -4.62 14.97 13.29
CA PRO A 42 -3.39 14.21 13.56
C PRO A 42 -3.65 13.01 14.50
N GLU A 43 -2.92 11.92 14.29
CA GLU A 43 -3.06 10.66 15.03
C GLU A 43 -2.76 10.81 16.53
N ASP A 44 -1.83 11.70 16.88
CA ASP A 44 -1.46 11.95 18.28
C ASP A 44 -2.53 12.73 19.06
N THR A 45 -3.52 13.32 18.38
CA THR A 45 -4.66 14.02 19.01
C THR A 45 -5.81 13.10 19.38
N ILE A 46 -5.75 11.83 18.98
CA ILE A 46 -6.83 10.85 19.15
C ILE A 46 -6.38 9.56 19.85
N GLU A 47 -7.36 8.82 20.33
CA GLU A 47 -7.25 7.46 20.85
C GLU A 47 -8.19 6.53 20.06
N PRO A 48 -7.77 5.28 19.76
CA PRO A 48 -8.66 4.31 19.18
C PRO A 48 -9.88 4.06 20.06
N LEU A 49 -11.04 3.91 19.42
CA LEU A 49 -12.29 3.58 20.12
C LEU A 49 -12.21 2.15 20.68
N ARG A 50 -12.59 1.96 21.94
CA ARG A 50 -12.59 0.68 22.68
C ARG A 50 -13.92 0.51 23.40
N ASP A 51 -14.25 -0.72 23.80
CA ASP A 51 -15.38 -1.05 24.68
C ASP A 51 -16.74 -0.54 24.16
N ILE A 52 -17.04 -0.81 22.89
CA ILE A 52 -18.24 -0.36 22.18
C ILE A 52 -19.38 -1.36 22.42
N GLN A 53 -20.56 -0.87 22.80
CA GLN A 53 -21.75 -1.71 22.94
C GLN A 53 -22.12 -2.37 21.61
N ALA A 54 -22.36 -3.67 21.61
CA ALA A 54 -22.82 -4.37 20.43
C ALA A 54 -24.35 -4.37 20.34
N LEU A 55 -24.91 -4.30 19.11
CA LEU A 55 -26.36 -4.37 18.88
C LEU A 55 -26.99 -5.62 19.53
N GLY A 56 -26.31 -6.77 19.47
CA GLY A 56 -26.81 -8.01 20.09
C GLY A 56 -26.84 -8.01 21.62
N GLU A 57 -26.31 -6.98 22.28
CA GLU A 57 -26.33 -6.78 23.73
C GLU A 57 -27.43 -5.79 24.16
N VAL A 58 -28.17 -5.21 23.20
CA VAL A 58 -29.30 -4.33 23.47
C VAL A 58 -30.51 -5.20 23.85
N GLU A 59 -30.98 -5.08 25.09
CA GLU A 59 -32.17 -5.78 25.57
C GLU A 59 -33.35 -4.80 25.67
N VAL A 60 -34.32 -4.91 24.76
CA VAL A 60 -35.53 -4.09 24.77
C VAL A 60 -36.78 -4.95 24.62
N SER A 61 -37.92 -4.47 25.12
CA SER A 61 -39.20 -5.15 24.94
C SER A 61 -39.83 -4.79 23.58
N ASP A 62 -40.61 -5.69 22.99
CA ASP A 62 -41.38 -5.41 21.77
C ASP A 62 -42.29 -4.17 21.91
N GLU A 63 -42.80 -3.89 23.12
CA GLU A 63 -43.61 -2.70 23.38
C GLU A 63 -42.78 -1.42 23.29
N ASP A 64 -41.57 -1.43 23.84
CA ASP A 64 -40.64 -0.29 23.78
C ASP A 64 -40.11 -0.08 22.35
N ALA A 65 -39.76 -1.15 21.64
CA ALA A 65 -39.38 -1.15 20.22
C ALA A 65 -40.49 -0.53 19.35
N ARG A 66 -41.73 -0.99 19.52
CA ARG A 66 -42.89 -0.42 18.82
C ARG A 66 -43.08 1.07 19.13
N ARG A 67 -42.99 1.46 20.41
CA ARG A 67 -43.15 2.85 20.85
C ARG A 67 -42.07 3.73 20.22
N ALA A 68 -40.82 3.30 20.24
CA ALA A 68 -39.72 4.05 19.67
C ALA A 68 -39.83 4.19 18.14
N LEU A 69 -40.19 3.11 17.44
CA LEU A 69 -40.44 3.17 15.99
C LEU A 69 -41.58 4.11 15.62
N SER A 70 -42.64 4.20 16.44
CA SER A 70 -43.74 5.15 16.18
C SER A 70 -43.34 6.62 16.22
N GLN A 71 -42.17 6.91 16.79
CA GLN A 71 -41.58 8.25 16.88
C GLN A 71 -40.34 8.40 16.00
N THR A 72 -40.10 7.49 15.06
CA THR A 72 -38.91 7.45 14.20
C THR A 72 -39.28 7.70 12.74
N ALA A 73 -38.42 8.39 12.00
CA ALA A 73 -38.45 8.47 10.53
C ALA A 73 -37.19 7.84 9.92
N VAL A 74 -37.32 7.30 8.72
CA VAL A 74 -36.21 6.84 7.89
C VAL A 74 -35.88 7.93 6.88
N ILE A 75 -34.62 8.37 6.87
CA ILE A 75 -34.12 9.35 5.90
C ILE A 75 -33.00 8.69 5.08
N LYS A 76 -33.16 8.65 3.75
CA LYS A 76 -32.14 8.10 2.86
C LYS A 76 -31.42 9.21 2.11
N LEU A 77 -30.09 9.20 2.19
CA LEU A 77 -29.25 10.10 1.40
C LEU A 77 -29.28 9.67 -0.06
N ASN A 78 -29.81 10.53 -0.92
CA ASN A 78 -30.09 10.21 -2.31
C ASN A 78 -29.68 11.33 -3.29
N GLY A 79 -28.81 12.24 -2.86
CA GLY A 79 -28.30 13.33 -3.70
C GLY A 79 -27.17 12.92 -4.65
N GLY A 80 -26.53 11.77 -4.42
CA GLY A 80 -25.39 11.29 -5.18
C GLY A 80 -25.77 10.73 -6.56
N LEU A 81 -24.99 11.10 -7.58
CA LEU A 81 -25.11 10.54 -8.93
C LEU A 81 -24.27 9.27 -9.07
N GLY A 82 -24.72 8.33 -9.91
CA GLY A 82 -23.97 7.12 -10.25
C GLY A 82 -22.85 7.34 -11.30
N THR A 83 -22.22 8.53 -11.32
CA THR A 83 -21.26 8.93 -12.38
C THR A 83 -20.07 7.98 -12.51
N SER A 84 -19.57 7.44 -11.39
CA SER A 84 -18.47 6.45 -11.39
C SER A 84 -18.82 5.15 -12.13
N MET A 85 -20.11 4.85 -12.23
CA MET A 85 -20.68 3.70 -12.94
C MET A 85 -21.31 4.10 -14.28
N GLY A 86 -21.10 5.34 -14.74
CA GLY A 86 -21.57 5.85 -16.03
C GLY A 86 -23.03 6.31 -16.06
N MET A 87 -23.66 6.48 -14.89
CA MET A 87 -25.07 6.92 -14.82
C MET A 87 -25.17 8.45 -14.76
N SER A 88 -26.18 9.00 -15.43
CA SER A 88 -26.53 10.42 -15.40
C SER A 88 -27.57 10.79 -14.33
N GLY A 89 -28.32 9.79 -13.82
CA GLY A 89 -29.39 9.97 -12.83
C GLY A 89 -29.02 9.49 -11.43
N ALA A 90 -30.06 9.35 -10.59
CA ALA A 90 -29.94 8.84 -9.23
C ALA A 90 -29.37 7.42 -9.23
N LYS A 91 -28.31 7.19 -8.45
CA LYS A 91 -27.75 5.84 -8.33
C LYS A 91 -28.76 4.84 -7.77
N SER A 92 -29.64 5.31 -6.90
CA SER A 92 -30.69 4.49 -6.29
C SER A 92 -31.77 4.01 -7.27
N ALA A 93 -31.85 4.62 -8.45
CA ALA A 93 -32.72 4.16 -9.55
C ALA A 93 -32.11 3.00 -10.35
N LEU A 94 -30.89 2.56 -10.04
CA LEU A 94 -30.30 1.38 -10.63
C LEU A 94 -31.05 0.13 -10.17
N GLU A 95 -31.43 -0.75 -11.10
CA GLU A 95 -31.93 -2.08 -10.78
C GLU A 95 -30.85 -2.91 -10.07
N VAL A 96 -31.16 -3.47 -8.91
CA VAL A 96 -30.19 -4.17 -8.06
C VAL A 96 -30.51 -5.64 -7.92
N LYS A 97 -31.79 -6.01 -7.86
CA LYS A 97 -32.18 -7.40 -7.67
C LYS A 97 -33.63 -7.64 -8.05
N ASP A 98 -33.89 -8.75 -8.74
CA ASP A 98 -35.23 -9.24 -9.05
C ASP A 98 -36.16 -8.20 -9.71
N GLY A 99 -35.61 -7.34 -10.58
CA GLY A 99 -36.35 -6.26 -11.24
C GLY A 99 -36.59 -5.02 -10.37
N LEU A 100 -36.08 -5.00 -9.13
CA LEU A 100 -36.24 -3.92 -8.17
C LEU A 100 -34.98 -3.03 -8.12
N THR A 101 -35.19 -1.72 -8.07
CA THR A 101 -34.14 -0.74 -7.82
C THR A 101 -33.77 -0.66 -6.33
N PHE A 102 -32.75 0.13 -5.97
CA PHE A 102 -32.48 0.40 -4.55
C PHE A 102 -33.70 1.05 -3.88
N LEU A 103 -34.38 1.98 -4.55
CA LEU A 103 -35.54 2.67 -3.99
C LEU A 103 -36.73 1.73 -3.79
N ASP A 104 -36.95 0.80 -4.72
CA ASP A 104 -38.00 -0.21 -4.57
C ASP A 104 -37.77 -1.07 -3.34
N ILE A 105 -36.54 -1.58 -3.16
CA ILE A 105 -36.17 -2.41 -2.01
C ILE A 105 -36.32 -1.60 -0.71
N ILE A 106 -35.85 -0.35 -0.68
CA ILE A 106 -35.98 0.53 0.50
C ILE A 106 -37.45 0.80 0.84
N ALA A 107 -38.29 1.09 -0.15
CA ALA A 107 -39.72 1.35 0.06
C ALA A 107 -40.39 0.11 0.67
N GLN A 108 -40.10 -1.07 0.13
CA GLN A 108 -40.64 -2.33 0.63
C GLN A 108 -40.13 -2.68 2.03
N GLN A 109 -38.86 -2.44 2.34
CA GLN A 109 -38.31 -2.62 3.70
C GLN A 109 -39.07 -1.75 4.72
N VAL A 110 -39.36 -0.48 4.38
CA VAL A 110 -40.13 0.41 5.25
C VAL A 110 -41.58 -0.06 5.38
N LEU A 111 -42.24 -0.42 4.29
CA LEU A 111 -43.62 -0.92 4.32
C LEU A 111 -43.74 -2.22 5.13
N SER A 112 -42.78 -3.13 5.00
CA SER A 112 -42.71 -4.36 5.80
C SER A 112 -42.57 -4.05 7.30
N LEU A 113 -41.71 -3.09 7.68
CA LEU A 113 -41.60 -2.64 9.06
C LEU A 113 -42.89 -2.00 9.59
N ARG A 114 -43.59 -1.21 8.77
CA ARG A 114 -44.89 -0.62 9.12
C ARG A 114 -45.92 -1.70 9.43
N GLU A 115 -45.99 -2.74 8.58
CA GLU A 115 -46.90 -3.87 8.76
C GLU A 115 -46.55 -4.67 10.01
N GLN A 116 -45.27 -5.06 10.15
CA GLN A 116 -44.79 -5.89 11.26
C GLN A 116 -45.03 -5.24 12.63
N TRP A 117 -44.75 -3.93 12.75
CA TRP A 117 -44.81 -3.21 14.03
C TRP A 117 -46.11 -2.42 14.22
N GLY A 118 -46.93 -2.29 13.18
CA GLY A 118 -48.17 -1.51 13.20
C GLY A 118 -47.93 -0.03 13.52
N VAL A 119 -47.02 0.59 12.77
CA VAL A 119 -46.60 2.01 12.90
C VAL A 119 -46.57 2.70 11.53
N GLU A 120 -46.61 4.04 11.49
CA GLU A 120 -46.63 4.82 10.24
C GLU A 120 -45.23 5.05 9.63
N LEU A 121 -44.14 4.87 10.38
CA LEU A 121 -42.71 5.00 9.99
C LEU A 121 -42.45 5.75 8.65
N PRO A 122 -42.30 7.08 8.66
CA PRO A 122 -42.09 7.86 7.44
C PRO A 122 -40.78 7.52 6.72
N LEU A 123 -40.80 7.49 5.38
CA LEU A 123 -39.61 7.44 4.53
C LEU A 123 -39.46 8.79 3.81
N ILE A 124 -38.30 9.43 3.96
CA ILE A 124 -37.97 10.71 3.33
C ILE A 124 -36.62 10.60 2.61
N LEU A 125 -36.53 11.11 1.38
CA LEU A 125 -35.29 11.15 0.62
C LEU A 125 -34.63 12.53 0.72
N MET A 126 -33.33 12.57 1.01
CA MET A 126 -32.53 13.78 0.76
C MET A 126 -32.02 13.73 -0.68
N ASN A 127 -32.74 14.37 -1.59
CA ASN A 127 -32.41 14.41 -3.00
C ASN A 127 -31.51 15.59 -3.34
N SER A 128 -30.92 15.56 -4.55
CA SER A 128 -30.40 16.74 -5.20
C SER A 128 -31.39 17.20 -6.28
N PHE A 129 -31.15 18.40 -6.81
CA PHE A 129 -31.88 18.90 -7.98
C PHE A 129 -31.76 17.99 -9.23
N ARG A 130 -30.83 17.03 -9.24
CA ARG A 130 -30.65 16.05 -10.33
C ARG A 130 -31.28 14.69 -10.05
N THR A 131 -31.67 14.40 -8.81
CA THR A 131 -32.14 13.06 -8.42
C THR A 131 -33.62 13.03 -8.01
N SER A 132 -34.22 14.17 -7.68
CA SER A 132 -35.59 14.24 -7.14
C SER A 132 -36.65 13.65 -8.06
N GLU A 133 -36.80 14.17 -9.29
CA GLU A 133 -37.86 13.75 -10.23
C GLU A 133 -37.85 12.23 -10.46
N GLN A 134 -36.71 11.68 -10.87
CA GLN A 134 -36.55 10.24 -11.09
C GLN A 134 -36.87 9.40 -9.84
N SER A 135 -36.50 9.88 -8.66
CA SER A 135 -36.71 9.13 -7.41
C SER A 135 -38.18 9.14 -7.00
N LEU A 136 -38.86 10.28 -7.15
CA LEU A 136 -40.28 10.41 -6.85
C LEU A 136 -41.14 9.60 -7.83
N ASP A 137 -40.76 9.53 -9.09
CA ASP A 137 -41.43 8.68 -10.09
C ASP A 137 -41.40 7.19 -9.71
N ILE A 138 -40.28 6.70 -9.17
CA ILE A 138 -40.17 5.33 -8.66
C ILE A 138 -41.06 5.14 -7.42
N LEU A 139 -40.97 6.06 -6.45
CA LEU A 139 -41.75 5.97 -5.21
C LEU A 139 -43.27 6.10 -5.43
N ALA A 140 -43.71 6.75 -6.52
CA ALA A 140 -45.13 6.88 -6.87
C ALA A 140 -45.81 5.52 -7.15
N THR A 141 -45.03 4.45 -7.39
CA THR A 141 -45.55 3.08 -7.52
C THR A 141 -46.03 2.48 -6.19
N TYR A 142 -45.70 3.11 -5.05
CA TYR A 142 -46.06 2.69 -3.70
C TYR A 142 -47.03 3.69 -3.05
N PRO A 143 -48.35 3.60 -3.31
CA PRO A 143 -49.33 4.59 -2.84
C PRO A 143 -49.50 4.61 -1.32
N ASP A 144 -49.09 3.55 -0.61
CA ASP A 144 -49.16 3.45 0.85
C ASP A 144 -47.92 4.04 1.55
N LEU A 145 -46.91 4.49 0.78
CA LEU A 145 -45.67 5.05 1.30
C LEU A 145 -45.81 6.48 1.83
N PRO A 146 -46.48 7.43 1.14
CA PRO A 146 -46.69 8.79 1.61
C PRO A 146 -47.35 8.83 2.99
N VAL A 147 -46.91 9.78 3.80
CA VAL A 147 -47.42 10.01 5.15
C VAL A 147 -48.05 11.39 5.18
N ASP A 148 -49.32 11.46 5.59
CA ASP A 148 -50.07 12.73 5.59
C ASP A 148 -49.33 13.80 6.39
N GLY A 149 -49.12 14.96 5.75
CA GLY A 149 -48.42 16.11 6.33
C GLY A 149 -46.89 16.07 6.24
N LEU A 150 -46.29 15.02 5.68
CA LEU A 150 -44.84 14.92 5.43
C LEU A 150 -44.53 14.78 3.93
N PRO A 151 -43.48 15.43 3.42
CA PRO A 151 -43.04 15.21 2.05
C PRO A 151 -42.27 13.90 1.93
N LEU A 152 -42.21 13.35 0.70
CA LEU A 152 -41.36 12.19 0.39
C LEU A 152 -39.90 12.56 0.18
N ASP A 153 -39.60 13.83 -0.08
CA ASP A 153 -38.23 14.29 -0.23
C ASP A 153 -38.02 15.75 0.21
N PHE A 154 -36.76 16.11 0.33
CA PHE A 154 -36.29 17.49 0.38
C PHE A 154 -34.97 17.59 -0.40
N ILE A 155 -34.67 18.80 -0.87
CA ILE A 155 -33.51 19.05 -1.73
C ILE A 155 -32.34 19.55 -0.88
N GLN A 156 -31.19 18.90 -1.01
CA GLN A 156 -29.93 19.35 -0.43
C GLN A 156 -29.45 20.68 -1.06
N SER A 157 -28.64 21.43 -0.33
CA SER A 157 -28.05 22.71 -0.78
C SER A 157 -27.10 22.52 -1.97
N ALA A 158 -26.75 23.62 -2.63
CA ALA A 158 -25.75 23.68 -3.68
C ALA A 158 -24.81 24.88 -3.49
N GLU A 159 -23.53 24.66 -3.70
CA GLU A 159 -22.48 25.66 -3.55
C GLU A 159 -21.72 25.84 -4.88
N PRO A 160 -21.22 27.06 -5.18
CA PRO A 160 -20.41 27.27 -6.37
C PRO A 160 -19.03 26.60 -6.21
N LYS A 161 -18.56 25.93 -7.26
CA LYS A 161 -17.17 25.48 -7.36
C LYS A 161 -16.26 26.71 -7.46
N LEU A 162 -15.14 26.66 -6.74
CA LEU A 162 -14.20 27.78 -6.66
C LEU A 162 -12.95 27.47 -7.46
N LEU A 163 -12.42 28.42 -8.24
CA LEU A 163 -11.14 28.24 -8.92
C LEU A 163 -10.02 27.98 -7.91
N ALA A 164 -9.17 26.98 -8.19
CA ALA A 164 -8.17 26.51 -7.23
C ALA A 164 -7.06 27.53 -6.92
N ASP A 165 -6.84 28.50 -7.80
CA ASP A 165 -5.80 29.54 -7.72
C ASP A 165 -6.30 30.86 -7.12
N SER A 166 -7.56 31.24 -7.40
CA SER A 166 -8.12 32.54 -7.00
C SER A 166 -9.24 32.47 -5.96
N LEU A 167 -9.83 31.28 -5.77
CA LEU A 167 -11.07 31.06 -4.99
C LEU A 167 -12.30 31.82 -5.51
N ASP A 168 -12.25 32.39 -6.72
CA ASP A 168 -13.44 32.94 -7.36
C ASP A 168 -14.40 31.82 -7.79
N PRO A 169 -15.73 32.05 -7.75
CA PRO A 169 -16.68 31.10 -8.32
C PRO A 169 -16.42 30.95 -9.84
N VAL A 170 -16.29 29.70 -10.28
CA VAL A 170 -15.92 29.38 -11.67
C VAL A 170 -17.01 29.75 -12.66
N ASP A 171 -16.64 30.20 -13.86
CA ASP A 171 -17.56 30.42 -14.97
C ASP A 171 -17.36 29.31 -16.01
N TRP A 172 -18.42 28.57 -16.33
CA TRP A 172 -18.40 27.47 -17.30
C TRP A 172 -19.60 27.55 -18.25
N PRO A 173 -19.52 28.42 -19.29
CA PRO A 173 -20.60 28.60 -20.24
C PRO A 173 -21.12 27.33 -20.95
N PRO A 174 -20.29 26.30 -21.24
CA PRO A 174 -20.76 25.07 -21.89
C PRO A 174 -21.86 24.34 -21.11
N ASP A 175 -21.78 24.32 -19.78
CA ASP A 175 -22.82 23.79 -18.90
C ASP A 175 -22.76 24.50 -17.54
N ARG A 176 -23.69 25.44 -17.34
CA ARG A 176 -23.79 26.24 -16.10
C ARG A 176 -24.07 25.38 -14.86
N GLU A 177 -24.62 24.18 -15.01
CA GLU A 177 -24.87 23.29 -13.89
C GLU A 177 -23.60 22.62 -13.38
N LEU A 178 -22.51 22.61 -14.17
CA LEU A 178 -21.19 22.17 -13.72
C LEU A 178 -20.47 23.23 -12.88
N GLU A 179 -20.98 24.44 -12.78
CA GLU A 179 -20.45 25.46 -11.86
C GLU A 179 -20.79 25.17 -10.39
N TRP A 180 -21.71 24.24 -10.15
CA TRP A 180 -22.24 23.94 -8.83
C TRP A 180 -21.85 22.54 -8.36
N CYS A 181 -21.69 22.38 -7.05
CA CYS A 181 -21.50 21.10 -6.39
C CYS A 181 -22.35 21.02 -5.11
N PRO A 182 -22.76 19.80 -4.71
CA PRO A 182 -23.34 19.61 -3.39
C PRO A 182 -22.26 19.72 -2.29
N PRO A 183 -22.57 20.28 -1.10
CA PRO A 183 -21.62 20.44 0.00
C PRO A 183 -21.33 19.16 0.80
N GLY A 184 -21.35 18.01 0.13
CA GLY A 184 -21.27 16.70 0.76
C GLY A 184 -22.53 16.34 1.54
N HIS A 185 -22.52 15.17 2.15
CA HIS A 185 -23.70 14.64 2.84
C HIS A 185 -23.91 15.22 4.24
N GLY A 186 -22.94 15.95 4.80
CA GLY A 186 -23.11 16.72 6.05
C GLY A 186 -24.16 17.84 5.95
N ASP A 187 -24.54 18.23 4.73
CA ASP A 187 -25.59 19.20 4.47
C ASP A 187 -26.99 18.77 4.92
N ILE A 188 -27.21 17.48 5.21
CA ILE A 188 -28.50 16.98 5.69
C ILE A 188 -29.07 17.79 6.85
N TYR A 189 -28.24 18.19 7.81
CA TYR A 189 -28.69 18.93 8.99
C TYR A 189 -29.20 20.33 8.63
N VAL A 190 -28.50 21.00 7.71
CA VAL A 190 -28.89 22.32 7.21
C VAL A 190 -30.16 22.19 6.38
N SER A 191 -30.17 21.26 5.44
CA SER A 191 -31.29 21.05 4.51
C SER A 191 -32.57 20.57 5.18
N LEU A 192 -32.49 19.81 6.27
CA LEU A 192 -33.66 19.45 7.09
C LEU A 192 -34.32 20.67 7.75
N VAL A 193 -33.50 21.62 8.22
CA VAL A 193 -33.98 22.85 8.83
C VAL A 193 -34.56 23.78 7.76
N THR A 194 -33.79 24.07 6.70
CA THR A 194 -34.17 25.06 5.69
C THR A 194 -35.37 24.63 4.84
N SER A 195 -35.57 23.32 4.66
CA SER A 195 -36.76 22.79 3.97
C SER A 195 -38.03 22.80 4.81
N GLY A 196 -37.92 23.00 6.13
CA GLY A 196 -39.04 22.87 7.07
C GLY A 196 -39.46 21.42 7.37
N VAL A 197 -38.75 20.42 6.84
CA VAL A 197 -39.02 19.01 7.10
C VAL A 197 -38.77 18.66 8.57
N LEU A 198 -37.75 19.23 9.19
CA LEU A 198 -37.48 19.04 10.62
C LEU A 198 -38.69 19.43 11.49
N ASP A 199 -39.25 20.61 11.25
CA ASP A 199 -40.41 21.11 11.99
C ASP A 199 -41.67 20.27 11.70
N SER A 200 -41.83 19.83 10.45
CA SER A 200 -42.96 18.97 10.05
C SER A 200 -42.91 17.60 10.74
N LEU A 201 -41.71 16.99 10.83
CA LEU A 201 -41.48 15.74 11.56
C LEU A 201 -41.81 15.90 13.05
N LEU A 202 -41.26 16.94 13.68
CA LEU A 202 -41.50 17.21 15.10
C LEU A 202 -42.98 17.52 15.40
N ALA A 203 -43.66 18.26 14.52
CA ALA A 203 -45.08 18.56 14.65
C ALA A 203 -45.97 17.30 14.56
N LYS A 204 -45.54 16.29 13.81
CA LYS A 204 -46.20 14.99 13.72
C LYS A 204 -45.85 14.04 14.88
N GLY A 205 -44.96 14.45 15.79
CA GLY A 205 -44.51 13.64 16.93
C GLY A 205 -43.37 12.68 16.61
N ILE A 206 -42.72 12.84 15.45
CA ILE A 206 -41.49 12.13 15.11
C ILE A 206 -40.32 12.83 15.79
N ARG A 207 -39.64 12.10 16.68
CA ARG A 207 -38.52 12.60 17.48
C ARG A 207 -37.17 12.09 16.99
N TYR A 208 -37.10 10.91 16.38
CA TYR A 208 -35.85 10.30 15.95
C TYR A 208 -35.80 10.15 14.44
N ALA A 209 -34.59 10.21 13.87
CA ALA A 209 -34.36 9.88 12.48
C ALA A 209 -33.23 8.87 12.33
N PHE A 210 -33.50 7.79 11.61
CA PHE A 210 -32.50 6.88 11.07
C PHE A 210 -32.06 7.35 9.69
N ILE A 211 -30.80 7.72 9.55
CA ILE A 211 -30.20 8.29 8.35
C ILE A 211 -29.18 7.30 7.77
N SER A 212 -29.28 6.97 6.49
CA SER A 212 -28.28 6.13 5.81
C SER A 212 -28.17 6.39 4.32
N ASN A 213 -27.08 5.92 3.70
CA ASN A 213 -26.90 6.00 2.24
C ASN A 213 -27.92 5.10 1.51
N SER A 214 -28.49 5.58 0.40
CA SER A 214 -29.44 4.80 -0.41
C SER A 214 -28.78 3.60 -1.11
N ASP A 215 -27.47 3.63 -1.33
CA ASP A 215 -26.73 2.53 -1.96
C ASP A 215 -26.23 1.45 -0.98
N ASN A 216 -26.57 1.57 0.31
CA ASN A 216 -26.36 0.53 1.33
C ASN A 216 -27.70 -0.16 1.66
N LEU A 217 -27.98 -1.30 1.02
CA LEU A 217 -29.21 -2.06 1.25
C LEU A 217 -29.24 -2.80 2.60
N GLY A 218 -28.10 -2.93 3.27
CA GLY A 218 -28.02 -3.49 4.63
C GLY A 218 -28.52 -2.52 5.70
N ALA A 219 -28.60 -1.22 5.40
CA ALA A 219 -29.01 -0.20 6.34
C ALA A 219 -30.54 -0.13 6.47
N THR A 220 -31.10 -0.93 7.36
CA THR A 220 -32.54 -0.90 7.69
C THR A 220 -32.79 -0.27 9.07
N CYS A 221 -33.96 0.33 9.25
CA CYS A 221 -34.33 0.95 10.53
C CYS A 221 -34.54 -0.16 11.57
N ASP A 222 -33.67 -0.21 12.56
CA ASP A 222 -33.67 -1.26 13.58
C ASP A 222 -34.52 -0.85 14.80
N PRO A 223 -35.57 -1.61 15.15
CA PRO A 223 -36.43 -1.29 16.29
C PRO A 223 -35.66 -1.21 17.62
N ASP A 224 -34.64 -2.05 17.78
CA ASP A 224 -33.92 -2.19 19.05
C ASP A 224 -33.00 -0.99 19.28
N VAL A 225 -32.38 -0.48 18.23
CA VAL A 225 -31.58 0.76 18.29
C VAL A 225 -32.46 1.96 18.64
N ALA A 226 -33.65 2.05 18.03
CA ALA A 226 -34.58 3.13 18.33
C ALA A 226 -35.01 3.10 19.81
N ALA A 227 -35.37 1.93 20.33
CA ALA A 227 -35.75 1.77 21.74
C ALA A 227 -34.61 2.06 22.70
N TRP A 228 -33.41 1.57 22.39
CA TRP A 228 -32.21 1.84 23.18
C TRP A 228 -31.91 3.34 23.30
N MET A 229 -32.01 4.08 22.19
CA MET A 229 -31.84 5.53 22.20
C MET A 229 -32.90 6.25 23.04
N VAL A 230 -34.16 5.80 22.98
CA VAL A 230 -35.25 6.36 23.78
C VAL A 230 -35.02 6.11 25.27
N GLU A 231 -34.66 4.89 25.64
CA GLU A 231 -34.43 4.47 27.02
C GLU A 231 -33.26 5.24 27.67
N HIS A 232 -32.17 5.41 26.92
CA HIS A 232 -30.94 6.02 27.43
C HIS A 232 -30.87 7.54 27.16
N GLY A 233 -31.84 8.10 26.44
CA GLY A 233 -31.89 9.52 26.10
C GLY A 233 -30.74 9.97 25.18
N LEU A 234 -30.30 9.09 24.25
CA LEU A 234 -29.15 9.34 23.39
C LEU A 234 -29.52 10.32 22.26
N PRO A 235 -28.80 11.45 22.12
CA PRO A 235 -29.10 12.43 21.08
C PRO A 235 -28.57 12.05 19.70
N PHE A 236 -27.54 11.21 19.65
CA PHE A 236 -26.88 10.82 18.41
C PHE A 236 -26.21 9.46 18.57
N VAL A 237 -26.41 8.56 17.60
CA VAL A 237 -25.72 7.27 17.54
C VAL A 237 -25.14 7.07 16.14
N ALA A 238 -23.88 6.66 16.06
CA ALA A 238 -23.27 6.21 14.82
C ALA A 238 -23.04 4.69 14.87
N GLU A 239 -23.61 3.94 13.92
CA GLU A 239 -23.28 2.53 13.81
C GLU A 239 -21.88 2.36 13.19
N VAL A 240 -21.08 1.52 13.83
CA VAL A 240 -19.77 1.10 13.35
C VAL A 240 -19.74 -0.40 13.16
N CYS A 241 -19.00 -0.87 12.17
CA CYS A 241 -18.78 -2.30 11.96
C CYS A 241 -17.30 -2.64 12.12
N THR A 242 -16.98 -3.91 12.33
CA THR A 242 -15.60 -4.37 12.31
C THR A 242 -14.96 -4.04 10.95
N ARG A 243 -13.81 -3.39 11.00
CA ARG A 243 -13.09 -2.92 9.83
C ARG A 243 -12.37 -4.07 9.13
N THR A 244 -12.48 -4.08 7.82
CA THR A 244 -11.83 -5.02 6.92
C THR A 244 -10.80 -4.31 6.04
N LYS A 245 -9.94 -5.06 5.36
CA LYS A 245 -8.98 -4.48 4.40
C LYS A 245 -9.66 -3.84 3.17
N SER A 246 -10.94 -4.11 2.95
CA SER A 246 -11.76 -3.52 1.88
C SER A 246 -12.24 -2.11 2.23
N ASP A 247 -12.24 -1.74 3.53
CA ASP A 247 -12.69 -0.45 4.04
C ASP A 247 -11.61 0.63 3.89
N ARG A 248 -11.30 0.94 2.63
CA ARG A 248 -10.23 1.88 2.24
C ARG A 248 -10.71 3.32 2.06
N LYS A 249 -12.00 3.53 1.80
CA LYS A 249 -12.60 4.85 1.56
C LYS A 249 -13.74 5.08 2.54
N GLY A 250 -13.65 6.16 3.31
CA GLY A 250 -14.56 6.53 4.41
C GLY A 250 -13.74 6.83 5.66
N GLY A 251 -14.29 6.59 6.85
CA GLY A 251 -13.63 6.93 8.11
C GLY A 251 -13.86 5.94 9.24
N HIS A 252 -13.04 6.06 10.29
CA HIS A 252 -13.21 5.36 11.56
C HIS A 252 -13.58 6.37 12.65
N LEU A 253 -14.26 5.89 13.69
CA LEU A 253 -14.48 6.70 14.89
C LEU A 253 -13.28 6.58 15.83
N ALA A 254 -13.00 7.67 16.55
CA ALA A 254 -11.94 7.74 17.54
C ALA A 254 -12.38 8.65 18.69
N THR A 255 -11.66 8.57 19.81
CA THR A 255 -11.87 9.48 20.95
C THR A 255 -10.84 10.58 20.90
N ARG A 256 -11.29 11.84 20.89
CA ARG A 256 -10.40 13.01 20.91
C ARG A 256 -9.80 13.18 22.30
N ARG A 257 -8.48 13.30 22.39
CA ARG A 257 -7.76 13.37 23.67
C ARG A 257 -8.05 14.63 24.48
N SER A 258 -8.34 15.75 23.83
CA SER A 258 -8.48 17.05 24.50
C SER A 258 -9.73 17.15 25.37
N ASP A 259 -10.80 16.44 25.01
CA ASP A 259 -12.11 16.55 25.66
C ASP A 259 -12.87 15.22 25.78
N GLY A 260 -12.29 14.11 25.34
CA GLY A 260 -12.88 12.78 25.45
C GLY A 260 -14.05 12.52 24.51
N ARG A 261 -14.33 13.43 23.55
CA ARG A 261 -15.47 13.28 22.64
C ARG A 261 -15.19 12.30 21.52
N LEU A 262 -16.23 11.61 21.06
CA LEU A 262 -16.18 10.83 19.82
C LEU A 262 -16.04 11.77 18.63
N ILE A 263 -15.16 11.41 17.70
CA ILE A 263 -14.96 12.12 16.44
C ILE A 263 -14.88 11.13 15.28
N LEU A 264 -15.24 11.59 14.08
CA LEU A 264 -15.01 10.86 12.83
C LEU A 264 -13.70 11.34 12.21
N ARG A 265 -12.78 10.41 11.94
CA ARG A 265 -11.61 10.67 11.11
C ARG A 265 -11.80 10.01 9.75
N ASP A 266 -12.15 10.80 8.75
CA ASP A 266 -12.26 10.34 7.36
C ASP A 266 -10.88 10.25 6.68
N THR A 267 -10.80 9.50 5.57
CA THR A 267 -9.61 9.42 4.71
C THR A 267 -9.12 10.81 4.27
N ALA A 268 -10.05 11.73 3.98
CA ALA A 268 -9.71 13.11 3.62
C ALA A 268 -9.17 13.96 4.80
N MET A 269 -9.32 13.46 6.03
CA MET A 269 -8.90 14.13 7.27
C MET A 269 -7.59 13.53 7.83
N VAL A 270 -6.87 12.72 7.06
CA VAL A 270 -5.60 12.13 7.50
C VAL A 270 -4.46 13.13 7.27
N ALA A 271 -3.65 13.39 8.30
CA ALA A 271 -2.49 14.25 8.18
C ALA A 271 -1.40 13.60 7.30
N GLU A 272 -0.64 14.42 6.57
CA GLU A 272 0.41 13.95 5.66
C GLU A 272 1.45 13.08 6.39
N GLY A 273 1.75 11.89 5.85
CA GLY A 273 2.71 10.94 6.43
C GLY A 273 2.15 10.03 7.53
N GLU A 274 0.86 10.17 7.87
CA GLU A 274 0.16 9.33 8.84
C GLU A 274 -0.73 8.24 8.22
N GLU A 275 -0.67 8.02 6.91
CA GLU A 275 -1.50 7.07 6.18
C GLU A 275 -1.34 5.64 6.73
N ARG A 276 -0.15 5.32 7.25
CA ARG A 276 0.13 4.04 7.92
C ARG A 276 -0.73 3.80 9.16
N PHE A 277 -1.09 4.84 9.91
CA PHE A 277 -1.92 4.72 11.11
C PHE A 277 -3.39 4.58 10.72
N PHE A 278 -3.84 5.38 9.75
CA PHE A 278 -5.19 5.27 9.21
C PHE A 278 -5.45 3.90 8.57
N ALA A 279 -4.45 3.32 7.89
CA ALA A 279 -4.56 2.01 7.23
C ALA A 279 -4.41 0.81 8.19
N ASP A 280 -4.00 1.03 9.44
CA ASP A 280 -3.83 -0.04 10.43
C ASP A 280 -5.19 -0.45 11.03
N THR A 281 -5.80 -1.48 10.44
CA THR A 281 -7.08 -2.04 10.88
C THR A 281 -7.02 -2.75 12.23
N LYS A 282 -5.85 -2.91 12.85
CA LYS A 282 -5.72 -3.40 14.24
C LYS A 282 -5.68 -2.28 15.26
N ARG A 283 -5.21 -1.11 14.83
CA ARG A 283 -5.20 0.09 15.66
C ARG A 283 -6.58 0.71 15.73
N HIS A 284 -7.15 1.01 14.57
CA HIS A 284 -8.51 1.52 14.40
C HIS A 284 -9.34 0.43 13.72
N ASP A 285 -9.90 -0.46 14.55
CA ASP A 285 -10.53 -1.72 14.14
C ASP A 285 -12.02 -1.61 13.83
N THR A 286 -12.59 -0.42 13.96
CA THR A 286 -13.97 -0.13 13.57
C THR A 286 -14.03 0.82 12.37
N PHE A 287 -15.14 0.74 11.65
CA PHE A 287 -15.40 1.53 10.46
C PHE A 287 -16.81 2.11 10.52
N ASN A 288 -16.94 3.41 10.25
CA ASN A 288 -18.24 4.10 10.25
C ASN A 288 -19.11 3.55 9.10
N ALA A 289 -20.25 2.95 9.43
CA ALA A 289 -21.18 2.41 8.44
C ALA A 289 -21.97 3.52 7.72
N ASN A 290 -21.90 4.77 8.22
CA ASN A 290 -22.72 5.89 7.79
C ASN A 290 -24.23 5.60 7.95
N ASN A 291 -24.55 4.77 8.94
CA ASN A 291 -25.89 4.55 9.48
C ASN A 291 -25.95 5.34 10.80
N ILE A 292 -26.75 6.40 10.82
CA ILE A 292 -26.74 7.40 11.88
C ILE A 292 -28.14 7.56 12.43
N TRP A 293 -28.23 7.71 13.73
CA TRP A 293 -29.48 8.00 14.41
C TRP A 293 -29.37 9.34 15.12
N VAL A 294 -30.41 10.17 15.02
CA VAL A 294 -30.41 11.53 15.57
C VAL A 294 -31.72 11.83 16.27
N ASP A 295 -31.66 12.40 17.47
CA ASP A 295 -32.80 13.06 18.10
C ASP A 295 -33.02 14.43 17.44
N LEU A 296 -34.12 14.54 16.69
CA LEU A 296 -34.51 15.72 15.92
C LEU A 296 -34.80 16.93 16.81
N SER A 297 -35.27 16.71 18.05
CA SER A 297 -35.51 17.81 18.98
C SER A 297 -34.19 18.43 19.46
N VAL A 298 -33.21 17.58 19.76
CA VAL A 298 -31.86 18.02 20.13
C VAL A 298 -31.15 18.66 18.93
N LEU A 299 -31.32 18.11 17.72
CA LEU A 299 -30.81 18.73 16.49
C LEU A 299 -31.36 20.14 16.29
N ARG A 300 -32.69 20.33 16.41
CA ARG A 300 -33.33 21.65 16.29
C ARG A 300 -32.74 22.64 17.29
N ASP A 301 -32.64 22.24 18.55
CA ASP A 301 -32.16 23.11 19.62
C ASP A 301 -30.67 23.48 19.40
N ARG A 302 -29.84 22.52 18.98
CA ARG A 302 -28.42 22.76 18.64
C ARG A 302 -28.24 23.67 17.43
N MET A 303 -29.06 23.50 16.39
CA MET A 303 -29.06 24.39 15.23
C MET A 303 -29.45 25.81 15.63
N ALA A 304 -30.46 25.98 16.49
CA ALA A 304 -30.87 27.29 16.99
C ALA A 304 -29.77 27.96 17.84
N GLU A 305 -29.12 27.21 18.73
CA GLU A 305 -28.01 27.71 19.57
C GLU A 305 -26.80 28.16 18.76
N ARG A 306 -26.55 27.54 17.60
CA ARG A 306 -25.40 27.83 16.73
C ARG A 306 -25.76 28.63 15.48
N ALA A 307 -26.85 29.40 15.53
CA ALA A 307 -27.29 30.29 14.45
C ALA A 307 -27.44 29.57 13.09
N GLY A 308 -27.96 28.34 13.10
CA GLY A 308 -28.28 27.56 11.90
C GLY A 308 -27.13 26.73 11.33
N PHE A 309 -26.02 26.56 12.05
CA PHE A 309 -24.85 25.81 11.58
C PHE A 309 -24.21 24.94 12.67
N LEU A 310 -23.91 23.66 12.38
CA LEU A 310 -23.34 22.75 13.38
C LEU A 310 -21.83 22.89 13.62
N GLY A 311 -21.05 23.55 12.76
CA GLY A 311 -19.59 23.60 12.98
C GLY A 311 -18.86 22.33 12.55
N LEU A 312 -19.35 21.59 11.55
CA LEU A 312 -18.71 20.34 11.13
C LEU A 312 -17.31 20.61 10.53
N PRO A 313 -16.38 19.64 10.60
CA PRO A 313 -15.08 19.76 9.97
C PRO A 313 -15.19 19.89 8.44
N ILE A 314 -14.41 20.82 7.88
CA ILE A 314 -14.30 21.05 6.43
C ILE A 314 -13.56 19.89 5.74
N ILE A 315 -14.08 19.46 4.59
CA ILE A 315 -13.41 18.58 3.63
C ILE A 315 -13.14 19.39 2.37
N ILE A 316 -11.89 19.39 1.90
CA ILE A 316 -11.45 20.17 0.74
C ILE A 316 -11.17 19.21 -0.42
N ASN A 317 -12.04 19.20 -1.43
CA ASN A 317 -11.90 18.35 -2.60
C ASN A 317 -11.40 19.15 -3.81
N ARG A 318 -10.27 18.74 -4.41
CA ARG A 318 -9.76 19.31 -5.66
C ARG A 318 -10.22 18.48 -6.85
N LYS A 319 -10.88 19.11 -7.82
CA LYS A 319 -11.44 18.49 -9.04
C LYS A 319 -11.25 19.42 -10.23
N THR A 320 -11.70 19.00 -11.40
CA THR A 320 -11.90 19.89 -12.55
C THR A 320 -13.36 20.33 -12.61
N VAL A 321 -13.65 21.44 -13.30
CA VAL A 321 -15.02 21.94 -13.48
C VAL A 321 -15.92 20.86 -14.08
N ASP A 322 -15.47 20.30 -15.21
CA ASP A 322 -16.11 19.17 -15.86
C ASP A 322 -15.35 17.88 -15.50
N PRO A 323 -15.97 16.96 -14.72
CA PRO A 323 -15.34 15.70 -14.36
C PRO A 323 -15.05 14.78 -15.56
N ALA A 324 -15.70 15.00 -16.71
CA ALA A 324 -15.45 14.25 -17.94
C ALA A 324 -14.33 14.85 -18.81
N ASP A 325 -13.94 16.11 -18.55
CA ASP A 325 -12.86 16.80 -19.27
C ASP A 325 -11.71 17.17 -18.30
N PRO A 326 -10.60 16.39 -18.30
CA PRO A 326 -9.47 16.65 -17.42
C PRO A 326 -8.70 17.93 -17.77
N THR A 327 -9.00 18.58 -18.90
CA THR A 327 -8.39 19.86 -19.30
C THR A 327 -9.21 21.07 -18.85
N SER A 328 -10.41 20.85 -18.31
CA SER A 328 -11.23 21.93 -17.75
C SER A 328 -10.59 22.51 -16.47
N PRO A 329 -10.88 23.78 -16.10
CA PRO A 329 -10.19 24.46 -15.01
C PRO A 329 -10.19 23.68 -13.69
N GLU A 330 -9.09 23.75 -12.94
CA GLU A 330 -9.02 23.18 -11.61
C GLU A 330 -9.87 24.00 -10.63
N VAL A 331 -10.64 23.29 -9.82
CA VAL A 331 -11.55 23.85 -8.84
C VAL A 331 -11.48 23.14 -7.50
N VAL A 332 -11.86 23.86 -6.45
CA VAL A 332 -12.05 23.39 -5.09
C VAL A 332 -13.56 23.28 -4.83
N GLN A 333 -13.95 22.18 -4.19
CA GLN A 333 -15.29 21.91 -3.67
C GLN A 333 -15.17 21.77 -2.16
N LEU A 334 -16.01 22.52 -1.44
CA LEU A 334 -16.09 22.47 0.02
C LEU A 334 -17.17 21.45 0.37
N GLU A 335 -16.83 20.48 1.20
CA GLU A 335 -17.75 19.43 1.62
C GLU A 335 -17.68 19.23 3.13
N SER A 336 -18.68 18.55 3.69
CA SER A 336 -18.64 18.04 5.06
C SER A 336 -19.28 16.65 5.13
N ALA A 337 -18.91 15.89 6.17
CA ALA A 337 -19.41 14.53 6.39
C ALA A 337 -20.46 14.50 7.51
N MET A 338 -21.62 13.89 7.25
CA MET A 338 -22.68 13.76 8.24
C MET A 338 -22.23 13.07 9.54
N GLY A 339 -21.40 12.03 9.44
CA GLY A 339 -20.89 11.31 10.60
C GLY A 339 -20.00 12.16 11.51
N ALA A 340 -19.46 13.28 11.03
CA ALA A 340 -18.69 14.19 11.86
C ALA A 340 -19.57 14.90 12.91
N ALA A 341 -20.90 14.95 12.72
CA ALA A 341 -21.81 15.55 13.69
C ALA A 341 -21.80 14.85 15.06
N ILE A 342 -21.26 13.63 15.15
CA ILE A 342 -21.08 12.90 16.41
C ILE A 342 -20.34 13.73 17.48
N GLU A 343 -19.43 14.62 17.08
CA GLU A 343 -18.66 15.45 18.02
C GLU A 343 -19.43 16.67 18.57
N VAL A 344 -20.57 16.98 17.93
CA VAL A 344 -21.39 18.17 18.22
C VAL A 344 -22.40 17.90 19.33
N PHE A 345 -22.91 16.67 19.40
CA PHE A 345 -23.89 16.26 20.41
C PHE A 345 -23.19 15.70 21.66
N GLU A 346 -23.54 16.25 22.82
CA GLU A 346 -23.06 15.73 24.10
C GLU A 346 -23.86 14.49 24.47
N GLY A 347 -23.18 13.38 24.78
CA GLY A 347 -23.83 12.07 24.99
C GLY A 347 -24.00 11.25 23.71
N SER A 348 -23.33 11.62 22.60
CA SER A 348 -23.24 10.76 21.42
C SER A 348 -22.59 9.42 21.73
N GLU A 349 -23.12 8.35 21.14
CA GLU A 349 -22.57 7.00 21.29
C GLU A 349 -22.23 6.35 19.94
N ALA A 350 -21.34 5.36 19.99
CA ALA A 350 -21.08 4.46 18.88
C ALA A 350 -21.72 3.09 19.18
N LEU A 351 -22.28 2.44 18.16
CA LEU A 351 -22.88 1.12 18.30
C LEU A 351 -22.22 0.13 17.34
N LEU A 352 -21.68 -0.98 17.86
CA LEU A 352 -21.08 -2.03 17.05
C LEU A 352 -22.18 -2.91 16.41
N VAL A 353 -22.26 -2.88 15.09
CA VAL A 353 -23.26 -3.63 14.31
C VAL A 353 -22.64 -4.73 13.45
N PRO A 354 -23.41 -5.80 13.15
CA PRO A 354 -22.94 -6.83 12.23
C PRO A 354 -22.72 -6.26 10.83
N ARG A 355 -21.78 -6.87 10.11
CA ARG A 355 -21.40 -6.41 8.75
C ARG A 355 -22.55 -6.46 7.76
N THR A 356 -23.57 -7.27 8.01
CA THR A 356 -24.81 -7.32 7.22
C THR A 356 -25.52 -5.97 7.12
N ARG A 357 -25.30 -5.06 8.09
CA ARG A 357 -25.84 -3.68 8.09
C ARG A 357 -25.00 -2.68 7.26
N PHE A 358 -23.87 -3.12 6.72
CA PHE A 358 -22.97 -2.30 5.89
C PHE A 358 -22.56 -3.02 4.60
N ARG A 359 -23.42 -2.90 3.59
CA ARG A 359 -23.27 -3.50 2.25
C ARG A 359 -23.48 -2.46 1.13
N PRO A 360 -22.54 -1.52 0.96
CA PRO A 360 -22.64 -0.54 -0.12
C PRO A 360 -22.28 -1.16 -1.48
N VAL A 361 -23.04 -0.84 -2.52
CA VAL A 361 -22.69 -1.19 -3.91
C VAL A 361 -21.99 -0.01 -4.55
N LYS A 362 -20.65 -0.02 -4.71
CA LYS A 362 -19.90 1.13 -5.26
C LYS A 362 -19.45 0.93 -6.70
N THR A 363 -19.37 -0.32 -7.15
CA THR A 363 -18.86 -0.73 -8.45
C THR A 363 -19.77 -1.78 -9.09
N THR A 364 -19.56 -2.06 -10.38
CA THR A 364 -20.24 -3.15 -11.08
C THR A 364 -19.79 -4.54 -10.58
N ASN A 365 -18.64 -4.65 -9.91
CA ASN A 365 -18.23 -5.88 -9.23
C ASN A 365 -19.15 -6.17 -8.04
N ASP A 366 -19.41 -5.17 -7.20
CA ASP A 366 -20.34 -5.28 -6.07
C ASP A 366 -21.76 -5.59 -6.57
N LEU A 367 -22.18 -4.90 -7.64
CA LEU A 367 -23.48 -5.10 -8.27
C LEU A 367 -23.66 -6.53 -8.77
N LEU A 368 -22.61 -7.16 -9.34
CA LEU A 368 -22.67 -8.54 -9.79
C LEU A 368 -23.01 -9.48 -8.63
N VAL A 369 -22.32 -9.32 -7.49
CA VAL A 369 -22.54 -10.17 -6.32
C VAL A 369 -23.97 -9.98 -5.79
N VAL A 370 -24.44 -8.74 -5.65
CA VAL A 370 -25.79 -8.45 -5.17
C VAL A 370 -26.88 -8.98 -6.11
N ARG A 371 -26.70 -8.84 -7.44
CA ARG A 371 -27.63 -9.37 -8.44
C ARG A 371 -27.65 -10.89 -8.50
N SER A 372 -26.54 -11.54 -8.16
CA SER A 372 -26.43 -13.00 -8.23
C SER A 372 -27.33 -13.70 -7.22
N ASP A 373 -27.45 -15.01 -7.36
CA ASP A 373 -28.14 -15.89 -6.42
C ASP A 373 -27.35 -16.15 -5.12
N TYR A 374 -26.17 -15.55 -4.95
CA TYR A 374 -25.48 -15.55 -3.66
C TYR A 374 -26.28 -14.78 -2.60
N PHE A 375 -26.94 -13.70 -3.02
CA PHE A 375 -27.88 -12.98 -2.20
C PHE A 375 -29.31 -13.29 -2.61
N VAL A 376 -30.21 -13.28 -1.63
CA VAL A 376 -31.67 -13.34 -1.82
C VAL A 376 -32.33 -12.24 -1.00
N LEU A 377 -33.52 -11.82 -1.40
CA LEU A 377 -34.39 -10.98 -0.58
C LEU A 377 -35.29 -11.90 0.25
N ASP A 378 -35.38 -11.66 1.55
CA ASP A 378 -36.38 -12.31 2.41
C ASP A 378 -37.77 -11.65 2.26
N GLU A 379 -38.75 -12.12 3.04
CA GLU A 379 -40.12 -11.59 3.03
C GLU A 379 -40.20 -10.11 3.46
N SER A 380 -39.19 -9.62 4.17
CA SER A 380 -39.02 -8.22 4.60
C SER A 380 -38.06 -7.43 3.69
N TYR A 381 -37.68 -8.00 2.55
CA TYR A 381 -36.77 -7.40 1.58
C TYR A 381 -35.37 -7.08 2.15
N HIS A 382 -34.94 -7.82 3.18
CA HIS A 382 -33.56 -7.81 3.63
C HIS A 382 -32.69 -8.66 2.70
N LEU A 383 -31.49 -8.15 2.41
CA LEU A 383 -30.52 -8.85 1.58
C LEU A 383 -29.76 -9.89 2.40
N LEU A 384 -30.11 -11.17 2.24
CA LEU A 384 -29.52 -12.30 2.98
C LEU A 384 -28.58 -13.11 2.10
N ALA A 385 -27.42 -13.48 2.64
CA ALA A 385 -26.52 -14.41 1.97
C ALA A 385 -27.10 -15.82 2.09
N VAL A 386 -27.06 -16.60 1.00
CA VAL A 386 -27.59 -17.98 0.98
C VAL A 386 -26.67 -18.97 1.73
N GLY A 387 -25.39 -18.65 1.92
CA GLY A 387 -24.42 -19.48 2.62
C GLY A 387 -23.70 -18.78 3.77
N GLU A 388 -23.07 -19.58 4.65
CA GLU A 388 -22.26 -19.10 5.79
C GLU A 388 -20.82 -18.70 5.41
N GLY A 389 -20.47 -18.83 4.13
CA GLY A 389 -19.14 -18.50 3.60
C GLY A 389 -18.90 -16.99 3.42
N PRO A 390 -17.65 -16.57 3.15
CA PRO A 390 -17.36 -15.20 2.78
C PRO A 390 -17.99 -14.83 1.43
N GLU A 391 -18.28 -13.54 1.24
CA GLU A 391 -18.82 -13.02 -0.02
C GLU A 391 -17.86 -13.29 -1.20
N PRO A 392 -18.34 -13.71 -2.38
CA PRO A 392 -17.50 -14.02 -3.53
C PRO A 392 -16.68 -12.81 -3.98
N PHE A 393 -15.40 -13.02 -4.30
CA PHE A 393 -14.56 -11.96 -4.85
C PHE A 393 -14.79 -11.80 -6.37
N VAL A 394 -15.12 -10.59 -6.82
CA VAL A 394 -15.37 -10.31 -8.25
C VAL A 394 -14.38 -9.26 -8.78
N ASP A 395 -13.72 -9.58 -9.90
CA ASP A 395 -12.80 -8.70 -10.64
C ASP A 395 -13.15 -8.71 -12.13
N LEU A 396 -13.95 -7.74 -12.56
CA LEU A 396 -14.33 -7.55 -13.96
C LEU A 396 -13.40 -6.55 -14.64
N ASP A 397 -12.98 -6.84 -15.87
CA ASP A 397 -12.16 -5.92 -16.67
C ASP A 397 -12.89 -4.59 -16.95
N SER A 398 -12.12 -3.61 -17.44
CA SER A 398 -12.54 -2.25 -17.81
C SER A 398 -13.81 -2.19 -18.67
N ALA A 399 -14.08 -3.20 -19.49
CA ALA A 399 -15.27 -3.29 -20.34
C ALA A 399 -16.59 -3.36 -19.55
N TYR A 400 -16.56 -3.82 -18.30
CA TYR A 400 -17.71 -3.95 -17.39
C TYR A 400 -17.83 -2.78 -16.41
N ARG A 401 -16.89 -1.84 -16.42
CA ARG A 401 -16.79 -0.78 -15.40
C ARG A 401 -18.03 0.12 -15.33
N LEU A 402 -18.66 0.37 -16.47
CA LEU A 402 -19.88 1.18 -16.58
C LEU A 402 -21.10 0.27 -16.66
N VAL A 403 -22.25 0.69 -16.12
CA VAL A 403 -23.51 -0.08 -16.12
C VAL A 403 -23.89 -0.49 -17.53
N ASP A 404 -23.91 0.44 -18.49
CA ASP A 404 -24.20 0.12 -19.90
C ASP A 404 -23.28 -0.97 -20.46
N GLY A 405 -22.02 -0.97 -20.03
CA GLY A 405 -21.06 -1.98 -20.42
C GLY A 405 -21.38 -3.33 -19.78
N PHE A 406 -21.65 -3.31 -18.48
CA PHE A 406 -22.05 -4.47 -17.68
C PHE A 406 -23.32 -5.14 -18.24
N GLU A 407 -24.39 -4.39 -18.49
CA GLU A 407 -25.67 -4.94 -18.99
C GLU A 407 -25.52 -5.59 -20.36
N LYS A 408 -24.75 -4.97 -21.27
CA LYS A 408 -24.49 -5.54 -22.61
C LYS A 408 -23.78 -6.89 -22.54
N ARG A 409 -23.02 -7.15 -21.47
CA ARG A 409 -22.21 -8.36 -21.29
C ARG A 409 -22.90 -9.40 -20.42
N PHE A 410 -23.93 -9.02 -19.68
CA PHE A 410 -24.84 -9.92 -18.97
C PHE A 410 -26.29 -9.77 -19.49
N PRO A 411 -26.54 -9.95 -20.80
CA PRO A 411 -27.85 -9.67 -21.42
C PRO A 411 -28.97 -10.61 -20.96
N PHE A 412 -28.64 -11.65 -20.19
CA PHE A 412 -29.57 -12.64 -19.67
C PHE A 412 -29.51 -12.78 -18.15
N GLY A 413 -28.91 -11.80 -17.46
CA GLY A 413 -28.61 -11.87 -16.03
C GLY A 413 -27.15 -12.24 -15.75
N VAL A 414 -26.74 -11.97 -14.51
CA VAL A 414 -25.41 -12.31 -13.99
C VAL A 414 -25.30 -13.83 -13.74
N PRO A 415 -24.10 -14.42 -13.75
CA PRO A 415 -23.95 -15.83 -13.43
C PRO A 415 -24.38 -16.14 -11.99
N SER A 416 -24.77 -17.39 -11.76
CA SER A 416 -24.92 -17.96 -10.42
C SER A 416 -23.57 -17.96 -9.70
N MET A 417 -23.57 -17.49 -8.45
CA MET A 417 -22.41 -17.28 -7.61
C MET A 417 -22.53 -17.99 -6.25
N VAL A 418 -23.63 -18.72 -5.99
CA VAL A 418 -23.87 -19.40 -4.70
C VAL A 418 -22.73 -20.36 -4.29
N GLU A 419 -22.07 -20.98 -5.26
CA GLU A 419 -20.90 -21.85 -5.04
C GLU A 419 -19.57 -21.21 -5.49
N CYS A 420 -19.60 -19.94 -5.89
CA CYS A 420 -18.43 -19.24 -6.38
C CYS A 420 -17.62 -18.65 -5.21
N THR A 421 -16.32 -18.90 -5.21
CA THR A 421 -15.37 -18.25 -4.29
C THR A 421 -14.79 -16.99 -4.91
N SER A 422 -14.45 -17.02 -6.21
CA SER A 422 -14.03 -15.84 -6.96
C SER A 422 -14.37 -15.92 -8.44
N LEU A 423 -14.67 -14.78 -9.06
CA LEU A 423 -14.86 -14.63 -10.50
C LEU A 423 -13.96 -13.49 -11.00
N ARG A 424 -13.01 -13.84 -11.86
CA ARG A 424 -12.21 -12.87 -12.61
C ARG A 424 -12.51 -12.97 -14.10
N VAL A 425 -12.78 -11.84 -14.72
CA VAL A 425 -13.04 -11.75 -16.16
C VAL A 425 -12.03 -10.82 -16.79
N ILE A 426 -11.26 -11.35 -17.75
CA ILE A 426 -10.27 -10.61 -18.54
C ILE A 426 -10.79 -10.44 -19.96
N GLY A 427 -10.72 -9.22 -20.49
CA GLY A 427 -11.22 -8.86 -21.79
C GLY A 427 -12.72 -8.56 -21.82
N ASP A 428 -13.38 -8.93 -22.91
CA ASP A 428 -14.76 -8.52 -23.22
C ASP A 428 -15.68 -9.69 -23.64
N PRO A 429 -15.82 -10.76 -22.81
CA PRO A 429 -16.77 -11.84 -23.11
C PRO A 429 -18.22 -11.47 -22.79
N VAL A 430 -19.14 -11.81 -23.69
CA VAL A 430 -20.59 -11.77 -23.38
C VAL A 430 -21.01 -13.08 -22.71
N PHE A 431 -21.69 -13.02 -21.58
CA PHE A 431 -22.18 -14.20 -20.86
C PHE A 431 -23.50 -14.72 -21.43
N GLY A 432 -23.62 -16.05 -21.47
CA GLY A 432 -24.82 -16.76 -21.88
C GLY A 432 -25.88 -16.80 -20.78
N ARG A 433 -27.01 -17.43 -21.08
CA ARG A 433 -28.09 -17.70 -20.12
C ARG A 433 -27.64 -18.68 -19.04
N ASP A 434 -28.13 -18.52 -17.81
CA ASP A 434 -27.99 -19.50 -16.71
C ASP A 434 -26.57 -20.05 -16.52
N VAL A 435 -25.56 -19.18 -16.64
CA VAL A 435 -24.17 -19.54 -16.36
C VAL A 435 -23.99 -19.71 -14.86
N ARG A 436 -23.25 -20.72 -14.42
CA ARG A 436 -22.93 -20.97 -13.01
C ARG A 436 -21.43 -20.94 -12.78
N CYS A 437 -20.98 -20.18 -11.79
CA CYS A 437 -19.60 -20.12 -11.36
C CYS A 437 -19.42 -20.96 -10.09
N VAL A 438 -18.43 -21.85 -10.07
CA VAL A 438 -18.15 -22.75 -8.95
C VAL A 438 -16.67 -22.67 -8.59
N GLY A 439 -16.37 -22.40 -7.31
CA GLY A 439 -15.01 -22.19 -6.82
C GLY A 439 -14.36 -20.92 -7.40
N ASP A 440 -13.10 -21.00 -7.77
CA ASP A 440 -12.34 -19.88 -8.36
C ASP A 440 -12.40 -19.94 -9.89
N VAL A 441 -13.05 -18.96 -10.50
CA VAL A 441 -13.31 -18.88 -11.94
C VAL A 441 -12.47 -17.78 -12.57
N LEU A 442 -11.73 -18.13 -13.63
CA LEU A 442 -11.04 -17.15 -14.49
C LEU A 442 -11.55 -17.29 -15.92
N VAL A 443 -12.23 -16.27 -16.42
CA VAL A 443 -12.63 -16.16 -17.82
C VAL A 443 -11.61 -15.31 -18.57
N ASP A 444 -10.85 -15.90 -19.48
CA ASP A 444 -9.79 -15.20 -20.24
C ASP A 444 -9.76 -15.70 -21.71
N GLY A 445 -9.62 -14.78 -22.65
CA GLY A 445 -9.53 -15.09 -24.09
C GLY A 445 -10.84 -15.56 -24.75
N LEU A 446 -11.97 -15.49 -24.05
CA LEU A 446 -13.30 -15.77 -24.59
C LEU A 446 -13.93 -14.50 -25.19
N ARG A 447 -14.62 -14.64 -26.33
CA ARG A 447 -15.55 -13.61 -26.81
C ARG A 447 -16.96 -13.79 -26.26
N ARG A 448 -17.32 -15.02 -25.88
CA ARG A 448 -18.65 -15.37 -25.37
C ARG A 448 -18.59 -16.61 -24.49
N VAL A 449 -19.27 -16.57 -23.35
CA VAL A 449 -19.57 -17.75 -22.52
C VAL A 449 -20.87 -18.36 -23.02
N ARG A 450 -20.92 -19.69 -23.16
CA ARG A 450 -22.09 -20.39 -23.68
C ARG A 450 -23.23 -20.39 -22.65
N ASP A 451 -24.45 -20.53 -23.14
CA ASP A 451 -25.63 -20.74 -22.29
C ASP A 451 -25.46 -22.03 -21.47
N HIS A 452 -25.96 -22.02 -20.23
CA HIS A 452 -25.90 -23.10 -19.26
C HIS A 452 -24.48 -23.59 -18.91
N ALA A 453 -23.46 -22.77 -19.15
CA ALA A 453 -22.09 -23.13 -18.84
C ALA A 453 -21.88 -23.20 -17.32
N VAL A 454 -21.30 -24.29 -16.85
CA VAL A 454 -20.72 -24.37 -15.51
C VAL A 454 -19.24 -24.04 -15.63
N LEU A 455 -18.82 -22.94 -15.02
CA LEU A 455 -17.45 -22.44 -15.03
C LEU A 455 -16.78 -22.87 -13.73
N GLU A 456 -15.75 -23.69 -13.86
CA GLU A 456 -14.91 -24.20 -12.79
C GLU A 456 -13.45 -24.00 -13.20
N GLY A 457 -12.65 -23.28 -12.42
CA GLY A 457 -11.26 -23.00 -12.76
C GLY A 457 -11.09 -22.04 -13.97
N PRO A 458 -9.96 -22.10 -14.70
CA PRO A 458 -9.72 -21.26 -15.85
C PRO A 458 -10.48 -21.74 -17.11
N VAL A 459 -11.21 -20.83 -17.74
CA VAL A 459 -12.02 -21.07 -18.96
C VAL A 459 -11.45 -20.24 -20.11
N ALA A 460 -10.87 -20.90 -21.12
CA ALA A 460 -10.24 -20.28 -22.28
C ALA A 460 -11.00 -20.53 -23.59
N GLY A 461 -10.96 -19.56 -24.52
CA GLY A 461 -11.72 -19.60 -25.78
C GLY A 461 -11.09 -20.41 -26.91
N GLU A 462 -11.91 -21.22 -27.59
CA GLU A 462 -11.60 -21.85 -28.87
C GLU A 462 -11.62 -20.79 -29.99
N THR A 463 -10.48 -20.54 -30.65
CA THR A 463 -10.42 -19.83 -31.92
C THR A 463 -10.85 -20.76 -33.06
N ALA A 464 -11.72 -20.26 -33.94
CA ALA A 464 -12.18 -20.97 -35.12
C ALA A 464 -11.01 -21.42 -36.02
N ALA A 465 -10.79 -22.72 -36.13
CA ALA A 465 -10.06 -23.35 -37.23
C ALA A 465 -10.65 -24.74 -37.48
N GLU A 466 -11.32 -24.89 -38.62
CA GLU A 466 -11.68 -26.20 -39.16
C GLU A 466 -10.42 -27.04 -39.42
N GLY A 467 -10.47 -28.29 -38.96
CA GLY A 467 -9.72 -29.40 -39.56
C GLY A 467 -8.28 -29.61 -39.10
N ARG A 468 -8.08 -30.33 -37.97
CA ARG A 468 -7.10 -31.43 -37.81
C ARG A 468 -7.26 -32.14 -36.46
N PRO A 469 -6.87 -33.43 -36.35
CA PRO A 469 -7.40 -34.36 -35.37
C PRO A 469 -6.83 -34.14 -33.96
N ALA A 470 -7.60 -34.61 -32.98
CA ALA A 470 -7.34 -34.56 -31.55
C ALA A 470 -5.86 -34.80 -31.17
N ALA A 471 -5.22 -33.79 -30.57
CA ALA A 471 -3.97 -33.94 -29.84
C ALA A 471 -4.27 -34.03 -28.33
N ARG A 472 -4.38 -35.27 -27.84
CA ARG A 472 -4.15 -35.61 -26.43
C ARG A 472 -2.72 -35.17 -26.04
N ALA A 473 -2.58 -34.61 -24.83
CA ALA A 473 -1.38 -34.63 -24.00
C ALA A 473 -0.02 -34.48 -24.74
N GLN A 474 0.34 -33.27 -25.18
CA GLN A 474 1.69 -32.99 -25.70
C GLN A 474 2.26 -31.58 -25.38
N GLY A 475 1.57 -30.75 -24.57
CA GLY A 475 1.97 -29.35 -24.34
C GLY A 475 2.99 -29.10 -23.20
N VAL A 476 3.23 -30.07 -22.32
CA VAL A 476 4.21 -29.95 -21.21
C VAL A 476 5.62 -30.40 -21.65
N ALA A 477 5.75 -31.06 -22.80
CA ALA A 477 7.03 -31.62 -23.27
C ALA A 477 8.03 -30.58 -23.81
N ASP A 478 7.62 -29.31 -23.98
CA ASP A 478 8.37 -28.29 -24.73
C ASP A 478 8.66 -27.00 -23.91
N LEU A 479 8.48 -27.06 -22.58
CA LEU A 479 8.86 -25.98 -21.66
C LEU A 479 10.16 -26.33 -20.93
N ARG A 480 11.11 -25.40 -20.90
CA ARG A 480 12.32 -25.53 -20.08
C ARG A 480 11.94 -25.26 -18.62
N THR A 481 12.35 -26.12 -17.68
CA THR A 481 12.14 -25.82 -16.24
C THR A 481 12.96 -24.61 -15.80
N VAL A 482 12.56 -23.97 -14.70
CA VAL A 482 13.30 -22.83 -14.12
C VAL A 482 14.77 -23.20 -13.87
N ASP A 483 15.01 -24.37 -13.26
CA ASP A 483 16.35 -24.82 -12.92
C ASP A 483 17.18 -25.20 -14.16
N GLN A 484 16.56 -25.74 -15.21
CA GLN A 484 17.26 -25.98 -16.48
C GLN A 484 17.67 -24.68 -17.16
N HIS A 485 16.80 -23.66 -17.19
CA HIS A 485 17.12 -22.37 -17.79
C HIS A 485 18.21 -21.64 -17.00
N LEU A 486 18.09 -21.60 -15.68
CA LEU A 486 19.12 -21.01 -14.81
C LEU A 486 20.47 -21.73 -14.96
N ARG A 487 20.47 -23.07 -15.03
CA ARG A 487 21.70 -23.84 -15.25
C ARG A 487 22.34 -23.53 -16.61
N ALA A 488 21.53 -23.40 -17.66
CA ALA A 488 22.01 -23.02 -18.99
C ALA A 488 22.73 -21.66 -18.95
N ILE A 489 22.15 -20.66 -18.26
CA ILE A 489 22.76 -19.34 -18.05
C ILE A 489 24.07 -19.46 -17.27
N LEU A 490 24.04 -20.03 -16.06
CA LEU A 490 25.19 -20.03 -15.15
C LEU A 490 26.36 -20.87 -15.67
N SER A 491 26.10 -21.87 -16.50
CA SER A 491 27.14 -22.75 -17.08
C SER A 491 28.04 -22.05 -18.10
N THR A 492 27.61 -20.92 -18.68
CA THR A 492 28.38 -20.20 -19.70
C THR A 492 29.07 -18.95 -19.16
N LEU A 493 28.79 -18.56 -17.91
CA LEU A 493 29.35 -17.36 -17.29
C LEU A 493 30.64 -17.67 -16.55
N GLU A 494 31.65 -16.83 -16.78
CA GLU A 494 32.91 -16.83 -16.06
C GLU A 494 33.02 -15.60 -15.15
N PRO A 495 33.65 -15.69 -13.96
CA PRO A 495 33.84 -14.55 -13.10
C PRO A 495 34.50 -13.36 -13.81
N ALA A 496 34.07 -12.15 -13.47
CA ALA A 496 34.69 -10.93 -13.93
C ALA A 496 36.17 -10.89 -13.56
N ALA A 497 36.97 -10.26 -14.41
CA ALA A 497 38.40 -10.15 -14.17
C ALA A 497 38.68 -9.38 -12.88
N THR A 498 39.79 -9.70 -12.22
CA THR A 498 40.19 -9.06 -10.98
C THR A 498 40.74 -7.66 -11.23
N ALA A 499 40.69 -6.81 -10.21
CA ALA A 499 41.35 -5.50 -10.21
C ALA A 499 41.79 -5.12 -8.80
N SER A 500 42.88 -4.35 -8.72
CA SER A 500 43.28 -3.69 -7.48
C SER A 500 42.50 -2.38 -7.34
N VAL A 501 41.67 -2.28 -6.31
CA VAL A 501 40.85 -1.09 -6.04
C VAL A 501 41.20 -0.47 -4.69
N PRO A 502 41.00 0.85 -4.49
CA PRO A 502 41.08 1.48 -3.18
C PRO A 502 40.15 0.79 -2.16
N LEU A 503 40.54 0.76 -0.88
CA LEU A 503 39.69 0.14 0.16
C LEU A 503 38.28 0.76 0.23
N THR A 504 38.14 2.04 -0.09
CA THR A 504 36.86 2.77 -0.14
C THR A 504 35.94 2.32 -1.26
N GLU A 505 36.46 1.64 -2.29
CA GLU A 505 35.71 1.10 -3.43
C GLU A 505 35.54 -0.43 -3.35
N ALA A 506 36.17 -1.07 -2.37
CA ALA A 506 36.16 -2.53 -2.23
C ALA A 506 34.89 -3.08 -1.56
N LEU A 507 34.07 -2.23 -0.92
CA LEU A 507 32.92 -2.68 -0.13
C LEU A 507 31.93 -3.53 -0.96
N GLY A 508 31.63 -4.73 -0.46
CA GLY A 508 30.74 -5.69 -1.09
C GLY A 508 31.38 -6.54 -2.20
N LEU A 509 32.66 -6.31 -2.55
CA LEU A 509 33.38 -7.11 -3.53
C LEU A 509 34.07 -8.32 -2.89
N VAL A 510 34.42 -9.30 -3.72
CA VAL A 510 35.06 -10.56 -3.26
C VAL A 510 36.57 -10.46 -3.45
N VAL A 511 37.33 -10.75 -2.40
CA VAL A 511 38.80 -10.77 -2.41
C VAL A 511 39.31 -11.85 -3.37
N ALA A 512 40.20 -11.46 -4.28
CA ALA A 512 40.70 -12.35 -5.32
C ALA A 512 41.84 -13.27 -4.85
N ARG A 513 42.62 -12.84 -3.85
CA ARG A 513 43.79 -13.54 -3.32
C ARG A 513 43.97 -13.28 -1.82
N ASP A 514 44.55 -14.22 -1.09
CA ASP A 514 44.88 -14.04 0.33
C ASP A 514 45.68 -12.76 0.57
N VAL A 515 45.25 -11.97 1.55
CA VAL A 515 45.91 -10.74 1.95
C VAL A 515 46.66 -10.97 3.26
N ARG A 516 47.95 -10.65 3.26
CA ARG A 516 48.82 -10.78 4.45
C ARG A 516 49.07 -9.42 5.10
N SER A 517 49.17 -9.38 6.42
CA SER A 517 49.49 -8.14 7.13
C SER A 517 50.90 -7.63 6.79
N ARG A 518 51.06 -6.33 6.55
CA ARG A 518 52.36 -5.69 6.30
C ARG A 518 53.04 -5.21 7.59
N VAL A 519 52.30 -5.19 8.70
CA VAL A 519 52.78 -4.71 10.00
C VAL A 519 52.24 -5.60 11.12
N SER A 520 52.78 -5.48 12.32
CA SER A 520 52.17 -6.04 13.52
C SER A 520 51.10 -5.09 14.08
N LEU A 521 50.06 -5.62 14.74
CA LEU A 521 49.06 -4.84 15.47
C LEU A 521 49.05 -5.24 16.95
N PRO A 522 49.39 -4.32 17.88
CA PRO A 522 50.03 -3.03 17.63
C PRO A 522 51.44 -3.19 17.01
N PRO A 523 52.00 -2.15 16.35
CA PRO A 523 53.31 -2.22 15.67
C PRO A 523 54.51 -2.18 16.64
N PHE A 524 54.28 -1.86 17.90
CA PHE A 524 55.25 -1.80 19.00
C PHE A 524 54.51 -2.04 20.32
N ASP A 525 55.25 -2.35 21.38
CA ASP A 525 54.69 -2.43 22.73
C ASP A 525 54.15 -1.06 23.13
N ASN A 526 52.87 -0.97 23.51
CA ASN A 526 52.25 0.30 23.86
C ASN A 526 51.44 0.24 25.16
N SER A 527 51.18 1.41 25.73
CA SER A 527 50.37 1.51 26.95
C SER A 527 48.90 1.27 26.65
N SER A 528 48.23 0.43 27.43
CA SER A 528 46.77 0.26 27.41
C SER A 528 46.04 1.25 28.32
N MET A 529 46.76 2.15 28.99
CA MET A 529 46.23 3.00 30.05
C MET A 529 47.02 4.32 30.19
N ASP A 530 46.37 5.39 30.62
CA ASP A 530 47.05 6.64 30.96
C ASP A 530 47.75 6.49 32.32
N GLY A 531 48.98 6.96 32.45
CA GLY A 531 49.74 6.70 33.66
C GLY A 531 51.20 7.08 33.60
N TYR A 532 52.02 6.26 34.25
CA TYR A 532 53.47 6.40 34.29
C TYR A 532 54.12 5.06 33.91
N ALA A 533 54.91 5.06 32.85
CA ALA A 533 55.78 3.95 32.49
C ALA A 533 56.93 3.87 33.50
N VAL A 534 57.08 2.72 34.12
CA VAL A 534 57.99 2.47 35.24
C VAL A 534 58.70 1.13 35.07
N ARG A 535 59.73 0.91 35.88
CA ARG A 535 60.15 -0.44 36.23
C ARG A 535 59.26 -0.92 37.37
N ALA A 536 58.58 -2.05 37.22
CA ALA A 536 57.71 -2.65 38.24
C ALA A 536 58.41 -2.73 39.61
N ARG A 537 59.71 -3.10 39.61
CA ARG A 537 60.55 -3.17 40.83
C ARG A 537 60.77 -1.82 41.52
N SER A 538 60.63 -0.70 40.81
CA SER A 538 60.72 0.63 41.41
C SER A 538 59.48 0.95 42.26
N LEU A 539 58.43 0.14 42.22
CA LEU A 539 57.20 0.31 43.01
C LEU A 539 57.15 -0.58 44.26
N ASP A 540 58.20 -1.37 44.54
CA ASP A 540 58.20 -2.28 45.69
C ASP A 540 57.88 -1.54 47.00
N GLY A 541 56.80 -1.94 47.67
CA GLY A 541 56.32 -1.33 48.92
C GLY A 541 55.41 -0.10 48.77
N ALA A 542 55.06 0.31 47.54
CA ALA A 542 54.20 1.47 47.26
C ALA A 542 52.76 1.34 47.82
N ASP A 543 52.30 0.12 48.06
CA ASP A 543 51.01 -0.22 48.67
C ASP A 543 50.98 0.03 50.20
N ALA A 544 52.14 -0.05 50.87
CA ALA A 544 52.28 0.24 52.29
C ALA A 544 52.69 1.69 52.54
N THR A 545 53.58 2.24 51.72
CA THR A 545 54.03 3.63 51.81
C THR A 545 54.28 4.17 50.40
N PRO A 546 53.63 5.27 50.01
CA PRO A 546 53.76 5.76 48.64
C PRO A 546 55.21 6.02 48.22
N VAL A 547 55.61 5.51 47.06
CA VAL A 547 56.97 5.63 46.52
C VAL A 547 57.06 6.83 45.59
N SER A 548 58.10 7.64 45.76
CA SER A 548 58.35 8.82 44.94
C SER A 548 59.31 8.49 43.79
N LEU A 549 58.87 8.65 42.55
CA LEU A 549 59.67 8.39 41.34
C LEU A 549 59.92 9.70 40.57
N ARG A 550 61.15 9.89 40.07
CA ARG A 550 61.48 11.10 39.29
C ARG A 550 60.94 10.98 37.87
N ILE A 551 60.14 11.94 37.43
CA ILE A 551 59.67 12.01 36.03
C ILE A 551 60.86 12.40 35.13
N VAL A 552 61.18 11.55 34.15
CA VAL A 552 62.28 11.78 33.18
C VAL A 552 61.81 12.28 31.82
N GLY A 553 60.51 12.22 31.56
CA GLY A 553 59.90 12.70 30.33
C GLY A 553 58.44 12.31 30.24
N GLU A 554 57.81 12.73 29.14
CA GLU A 554 56.43 12.42 28.79
C GLU A 554 56.40 11.78 27.40
N VAL A 555 55.53 10.77 27.22
CA VAL A 555 55.32 10.08 25.95
C VAL A 555 53.85 10.16 25.57
N ALA A 556 53.57 11.03 24.59
CA ALA A 556 52.26 11.12 23.97
C ALA A 556 52.06 10.03 22.91
N ALA A 557 50.80 9.71 22.59
CA ALA A 557 50.48 8.84 21.46
C ALA A 557 51.03 9.42 20.16
N GLY A 558 51.73 8.60 19.37
CA GLY A 558 52.40 9.03 18.14
C GLY A 558 53.81 9.63 18.33
N ALA A 559 54.29 9.79 19.57
CA ALA A 559 55.67 10.19 19.84
C ALA A 559 56.65 9.00 19.74
N ASN A 560 57.93 9.29 19.54
CA ASN A 560 59.01 8.29 19.61
C ASN A 560 59.94 8.65 20.79
N PRO A 561 59.91 7.91 21.91
CA PRO A 561 60.69 8.27 23.10
C PRO A 561 62.20 8.14 22.83
N THR A 562 62.96 9.22 23.09
CA THR A 562 64.42 9.28 22.91
C THR A 562 65.21 9.11 24.22
N PHE A 563 64.52 8.78 25.30
CA PHE A 563 65.08 8.55 26.63
C PHE A 563 64.68 7.17 27.16
N SER A 564 65.32 6.75 28.25
CA SER A 564 65.04 5.48 28.92
C SER A 564 64.57 5.68 30.35
N VAL A 565 63.78 4.74 30.88
CA VAL A 565 63.37 4.71 32.30
C VAL A 565 64.32 3.81 33.10
N GLY A 566 65.01 4.40 34.07
CA GLY A 566 65.89 3.75 35.04
C GLY A 566 65.21 3.38 36.37
N PRO A 567 65.96 2.80 37.33
CA PRO A 567 65.48 2.58 38.69
C PRO A 567 65.16 3.91 39.39
N GLY A 568 64.02 3.99 40.08
CA GLY A 568 63.58 5.23 40.75
C GLY A 568 63.07 6.33 39.80
N GLU A 569 62.93 6.01 38.51
CA GLU A 569 62.45 6.94 37.47
C GLU A 569 61.09 6.48 36.93
N ALA A 570 60.34 7.44 36.40
CA ALA A 570 59.06 7.24 35.75
C ALA A 570 58.96 8.12 34.49
N ALA A 571 58.18 7.70 33.50
CA ALA A 571 57.84 8.54 32.36
C ALA A 571 56.32 8.67 32.27
N ARG A 572 55.79 9.88 32.24
CA ARG A 572 54.35 10.07 32.05
C ARG A 572 53.98 9.53 30.67
N ILE A 573 52.95 8.71 30.58
CA ILE A 573 52.61 7.98 29.35
C ILE A 573 51.11 8.01 29.11
N MET A 574 50.72 8.30 27.87
CA MET A 574 49.33 8.28 27.45
C MET A 574 48.99 6.92 26.82
N THR A 575 47.70 6.58 26.81
CA THR A 575 47.17 5.38 26.17
C THR A 575 47.55 5.35 24.68
N GLY A 576 48.07 4.22 24.21
CA GLY A 576 48.56 4.00 22.85
C GLY A 576 49.98 4.49 22.57
N ALA A 577 50.65 5.16 23.53
CA ALA A 577 52.03 5.59 23.38
C ALA A 577 53.02 4.40 23.48
N PRO A 578 54.15 4.41 22.74
CA PRO A 578 55.17 3.37 22.84
C PRO A 578 55.77 3.31 24.25
N ILE A 579 56.05 2.10 24.75
CA ILE A 579 56.75 1.91 26.02
C ILE A 579 58.23 2.34 25.87
N PRO A 580 58.73 3.30 26.67
CA PRO A 580 60.14 3.69 26.65
C PRO A 580 61.08 2.55 26.99
N THR A 581 62.30 2.60 26.44
CA THR A 581 63.33 1.63 26.78
C THR A 581 63.58 1.62 28.29
N GLY A 582 63.59 0.43 28.90
CA GLY A 582 63.86 0.26 30.33
C GLY A 582 62.64 0.31 31.25
N ALA A 583 61.45 0.68 30.77
CA ALA A 583 60.19 0.43 31.47
C ALA A 583 59.66 -0.97 31.14
N ASP A 584 59.04 -1.64 32.12
CA ASP A 584 58.44 -2.97 31.97
C ASP A 584 57.00 -3.04 32.52
N ALA A 585 56.44 -1.94 33.03
CA ALA A 585 55.04 -1.84 33.43
C ALA A 585 54.55 -0.38 33.32
N VAL A 586 53.23 -0.20 33.34
CA VAL A 586 52.60 1.13 33.53
C VAL A 586 51.80 1.11 34.82
N ILE A 587 51.94 2.14 35.66
CA ILE A 587 51.05 2.40 36.79
C ILE A 587 50.01 3.44 36.41
N ALA A 588 48.77 3.22 36.82
CA ALA A 588 47.64 4.07 36.50
C ALA A 588 47.74 5.48 37.08
N VAL A 589 47.23 6.51 36.40
CA VAL A 589 47.17 7.86 36.98
C VAL A 589 46.40 7.83 38.30
N GLU A 590 45.32 7.06 38.38
CA GLU A 590 44.47 6.88 39.55
C GLU A 590 45.21 6.29 40.76
N ASP A 591 46.26 5.51 40.49
CA ASP A 591 47.13 4.92 41.50
C ASP A 591 48.33 5.82 41.85
N THR A 592 48.31 7.08 41.42
CA THR A 592 49.32 8.09 41.74
C THR A 592 48.71 9.40 42.27
N ASP A 593 49.54 10.42 42.51
CA ASP A 593 49.11 11.79 42.77
C ASP A 593 48.90 12.63 41.49
N GLY A 594 49.13 12.05 40.30
CA GLY A 594 48.89 12.73 39.02
C GLY A 594 49.88 13.86 38.70
N ALA A 595 51.07 13.86 39.30
CA ALA A 595 52.09 14.90 39.08
C ALA A 595 52.44 15.10 37.60
N ALA A 596 52.25 16.31 37.08
CA ALA A 596 52.64 16.68 35.71
C ALA A 596 54.15 16.97 35.58
N GLU A 597 54.75 17.52 36.64
CA GLU A 597 56.17 17.84 36.75
C GLU A 597 56.67 17.51 38.16
N GLY A 598 58.00 17.40 38.33
CA GLY A 598 58.59 16.96 39.60
C GLY A 598 58.48 15.44 39.78
N PRO A 599 58.65 14.92 41.01
CA PRO A 599 58.48 13.49 41.26
C PRO A 599 57.00 13.11 41.39
N VAL A 600 56.61 11.96 40.84
CA VAL A 600 55.27 11.38 41.00
C VAL A 600 55.24 10.49 42.24
N LEU A 601 54.14 10.54 42.99
CA LEU A 601 53.92 9.69 44.15
C LEU A 601 53.02 8.50 43.78
N CYS A 602 53.60 7.30 43.72
CA CYS A 602 52.92 6.06 43.38
C CYS A 602 52.39 5.35 44.63
N ARG A 603 51.12 4.91 44.60
CA ARG A 603 50.40 4.34 45.75
C ARG A 603 50.02 2.87 45.57
N ALA A 604 50.45 2.25 44.47
CA ALA A 604 50.17 0.85 44.16
C ALA A 604 51.38 0.16 43.55
N VAL A 605 51.43 -1.17 43.70
CA VAL A 605 52.39 -2.05 43.04
C VAL A 605 51.76 -2.60 41.77
N VAL A 606 52.49 -2.58 40.65
CA VAL A 606 52.07 -3.25 39.41
C VAL A 606 53.09 -4.31 38.98
N ALA A 607 52.60 -5.43 38.46
CA ALA A 607 53.45 -6.50 37.94
C ALA A 607 54.07 -6.12 36.58
N PRO A 608 55.24 -6.69 36.20
CA PRO A 608 55.77 -6.57 34.85
C PRO A 608 54.73 -6.98 33.79
N GLY A 609 54.67 -6.22 32.70
CA GLY A 609 53.70 -6.35 31.61
C GLY A 609 52.33 -5.74 31.89
N ARG A 610 52.07 -5.25 33.12
CA ARG A 610 50.76 -4.66 33.45
C ARG A 610 50.52 -3.40 32.63
N TYR A 611 49.34 -3.34 32.01
CA TYR A 611 48.90 -2.28 31.11
C TYR A 611 49.81 -2.06 29.89
N ILE A 612 50.57 -3.08 29.48
CA ILE A 612 51.33 -3.09 28.23
C ILE A 612 50.65 -4.06 27.25
N ARG A 613 50.35 -3.59 26.04
CA ARG A 613 49.95 -4.43 24.91
C ARG A 613 51.19 -4.75 24.08
N PRO A 614 51.64 -6.01 24.00
CA PRO A 614 52.84 -6.35 23.24
C PRO A 614 52.63 -6.18 21.73
N ARG A 615 53.72 -5.92 21.01
CA ARG A 615 53.73 -5.88 19.54
C ARG A 615 53.13 -7.17 18.98
N GLY A 616 52.17 -7.01 18.06
CA GLY A 616 51.55 -8.12 17.35
C GLY A 616 50.63 -9.00 18.18
N GLU A 617 50.18 -8.51 19.34
CA GLU A 617 49.19 -9.19 20.19
C GLU A 617 47.91 -9.57 19.43
N ASP A 618 47.43 -8.69 18.54
CA ASP A 618 46.24 -8.93 17.72
C ASP A 618 46.62 -9.60 16.39
N VAL A 619 47.55 -8.99 15.64
CA VAL A 619 47.99 -9.50 14.32
C VAL A 619 49.50 -9.47 14.22
N SER A 620 50.09 -10.61 13.89
CA SER A 620 51.51 -10.71 13.52
C SER A 620 51.76 -10.30 12.07
N GLU A 621 52.90 -9.67 11.81
CA GLU A 621 53.33 -9.34 10.45
C GLU A 621 53.45 -10.61 9.59
N GLY A 622 52.97 -10.55 8.35
CA GLY A 622 52.97 -11.69 7.42
C GLY A 622 51.83 -12.70 7.60
N ALA A 623 51.04 -12.61 8.67
CA ALA A 623 49.85 -13.44 8.87
C ALA A 623 48.80 -13.17 7.78
N VAL A 624 48.07 -14.19 7.33
CA VAL A 624 46.91 -14.01 6.44
C VAL A 624 45.78 -13.42 7.27
N VAL A 625 45.31 -12.23 6.88
CA VAL A 625 44.27 -11.49 7.61
C VAL A 625 42.92 -11.51 6.90
N VAL A 626 42.92 -11.78 5.59
CA VAL A 626 41.72 -11.96 4.76
C VAL A 626 42.02 -13.02 3.71
N SER A 627 41.11 -13.98 3.51
CA SER A 627 41.29 -15.09 2.57
C SER A 627 40.71 -14.76 1.19
N ALA A 628 41.25 -15.37 0.15
CA ALA A 628 40.63 -15.35 -1.18
C ALA A 628 39.20 -15.92 -1.10
N GLY A 629 38.24 -15.23 -1.70
CA GLY A 629 36.81 -15.58 -1.62
C GLY A 629 36.03 -14.87 -0.53
N ASP A 630 36.69 -14.19 0.41
CA ASP A 630 35.98 -13.40 1.44
C ASP A 630 35.31 -12.17 0.83
N VAL A 631 34.10 -11.85 1.30
CA VAL A 631 33.40 -10.61 0.94
C VAL A 631 33.93 -9.47 1.80
N VAL A 632 34.33 -8.38 1.17
CA VAL A 632 34.83 -7.19 1.85
C VAL A 632 33.68 -6.46 2.54
N GLY A 633 33.66 -6.50 3.86
CA GLY A 633 32.77 -5.70 4.70
C GLY A 633 33.50 -4.57 5.46
N PRO A 634 32.79 -3.76 6.26
CA PRO A 634 33.40 -2.66 7.02
C PRO A 634 34.54 -3.11 7.94
N ARG A 635 34.39 -4.28 8.58
CA ARG A 635 35.41 -4.89 9.45
C ARG A 635 36.66 -5.31 8.67
N THR A 636 36.47 -5.89 7.49
CA THR A 636 37.56 -6.26 6.57
C THR A 636 38.33 -5.03 6.12
N ILE A 637 37.63 -3.95 5.77
CA ILE A 637 38.25 -2.66 5.39
C ILE A 637 39.10 -2.11 6.54
N ALA A 638 38.55 -2.06 7.76
CA ALA A 638 39.29 -1.58 8.93
C ALA A 638 40.55 -2.42 9.21
N LEU A 639 40.44 -3.75 9.15
CA LEU A 639 41.56 -4.67 9.33
C LEU A 639 42.64 -4.47 8.25
N LEU A 640 42.25 -4.40 6.98
CA LEU A 640 43.20 -4.17 5.87
C LEU A 640 43.92 -2.83 6.00
N ALA A 641 43.21 -1.77 6.38
CA ALA A 641 43.80 -0.45 6.62
C ALA A 641 44.80 -0.48 7.79
N ALA A 642 44.42 -1.07 8.92
CA ALA A 642 45.30 -1.24 10.08
C ALA A 642 46.56 -2.06 9.71
N CYS A 643 46.40 -3.08 8.88
CA CYS A 643 47.47 -3.92 8.36
C CYS A 643 48.35 -3.26 7.27
N GLY A 644 48.13 -1.97 6.95
CA GLY A 644 48.96 -1.17 6.04
C GLY A 644 48.60 -1.29 4.56
N HIS A 645 47.40 -1.74 4.21
CA HIS A 645 46.93 -1.80 2.83
C HIS A 645 46.09 -0.57 2.47
N ALA A 646 46.41 0.08 1.35
CA ALA A 646 45.58 1.14 0.75
C ALA A 646 44.62 0.61 -0.33
N THR A 647 44.95 -0.56 -0.90
CA THR A 647 44.19 -1.21 -1.96
C THR A 647 44.09 -2.71 -1.70
N VAL A 648 43.10 -3.35 -2.30
CA VAL A 648 42.91 -4.80 -2.26
C VAL A 648 42.54 -5.31 -3.66
N GLU A 649 43.04 -6.50 -4.01
CA GLU A 649 42.69 -7.15 -5.27
C GLU A 649 41.37 -7.91 -5.11
N VAL A 650 40.38 -7.57 -5.94
CA VAL A 650 39.01 -8.09 -5.85
C VAL A 650 38.46 -8.46 -7.22
N HIS A 651 37.42 -9.28 -7.26
CA HIS A 651 36.61 -9.46 -8.47
C HIS A 651 35.82 -8.17 -8.76
N ARG A 652 35.95 -7.66 -9.99
CA ARG A 652 35.32 -6.40 -10.37
C ARG A 652 33.79 -6.48 -10.32
N ARG A 653 33.20 -5.33 -10.01
CA ARG A 653 31.78 -5.06 -10.18
C ARG A 653 31.42 -5.08 -11.67
N PRO A 654 30.51 -5.94 -12.15
CA PRO A 654 30.08 -5.93 -13.54
C PRO A 654 29.26 -4.68 -13.83
N HIS A 655 29.44 -4.12 -15.02
CA HIS A 655 28.64 -3.02 -15.54
C HIS A 655 27.45 -3.53 -16.36
N VAL A 656 26.23 -3.23 -15.91
CA VAL A 656 24.97 -3.64 -16.53
C VAL A 656 24.39 -2.49 -17.34
N VAL A 657 24.09 -2.72 -18.61
CA VAL A 657 23.36 -1.77 -19.45
C VAL A 657 21.95 -2.26 -19.66
N ILE A 658 20.97 -1.40 -19.39
CA ILE A 658 19.54 -1.74 -19.50
C ILE A 658 18.92 -0.95 -20.64
N LEU A 659 18.16 -1.65 -21.48
CA LEU A 659 17.39 -1.09 -22.58
C LEU A 659 15.94 -1.58 -22.47
N SER A 660 14.97 -0.71 -22.71
CA SER A 660 13.57 -1.12 -22.89
C SER A 660 13.11 -0.84 -24.32
N THR A 661 12.22 -1.69 -24.81
CA THR A 661 11.66 -1.60 -26.17
C THR A 661 10.14 -1.50 -26.11
N GLY A 662 9.57 -0.60 -26.90
CA GLY A 662 8.13 -0.40 -27.07
C GLY A 662 7.81 1.06 -27.33
N ALA A 663 7.13 1.37 -28.45
CA ALA A 663 6.74 2.74 -28.80
C ALA A 663 5.77 3.39 -27.80
N GLU A 664 5.11 2.60 -26.95
CA GLU A 664 4.29 3.13 -25.87
C GLU A 664 5.12 3.73 -24.73
N LEU A 665 6.41 3.39 -24.61
CA LEU A 665 7.22 3.70 -23.45
C LEU A 665 7.83 5.10 -23.53
N VAL A 666 7.48 5.94 -22.55
CA VAL A 666 8.10 7.25 -22.33
C VAL A 666 8.83 7.32 -20.98
N PRO A 667 9.92 8.11 -20.86
CA PRO A 667 10.62 8.27 -19.59
C PRO A 667 9.70 8.76 -18.45
N PRO A 668 9.91 8.32 -17.21
CA PRO A 668 9.23 8.88 -16.05
C PRO A 668 9.46 10.40 -15.92
N GLY A 669 8.40 11.15 -15.63
CA GLY A 669 8.44 12.61 -15.48
C GLY A 669 8.03 13.39 -16.73
N GLU A 670 7.88 12.75 -17.88
CA GLU A 670 7.37 13.37 -19.11
C GLU A 670 5.84 13.18 -19.25
N PRO A 671 5.07 14.17 -19.71
CA PRO A 671 3.62 14.00 -19.89
C PRO A 671 3.26 12.88 -20.88
N LEU A 672 2.36 11.99 -20.49
CA LEU A 672 1.87 10.90 -21.36
C LEU A 672 0.94 11.45 -22.45
N GLN A 673 1.14 10.99 -23.69
CA GLN A 673 0.15 11.10 -24.76
C GLN A 673 -0.79 9.87 -24.75
N PRO A 674 -1.97 9.95 -25.39
CA PRO A 674 -2.85 8.79 -25.52
C PRO A 674 -2.13 7.57 -26.12
N GLY A 675 -2.22 6.43 -25.44
CA GLY A 675 -1.55 5.18 -25.83
C GLY A 675 -0.13 5.01 -25.30
N GLN A 676 0.40 5.99 -24.54
CA GLN A 676 1.72 5.90 -23.89
C GLN A 676 1.62 5.53 -22.42
N ILE A 677 2.68 4.92 -21.92
CA ILE A 677 2.89 4.58 -20.50
C ILE A 677 4.34 4.90 -20.11
N HIS A 678 4.58 5.08 -18.81
CA HIS A 678 5.95 5.30 -18.33
C HIS A 678 6.77 4.01 -18.32
N ASP A 679 8.05 4.14 -18.71
CA ASP A 679 9.04 3.08 -18.56
C ASP A 679 9.43 2.90 -17.08
N SER A 680 8.65 2.06 -16.40
CA SER A 680 8.94 1.61 -15.03
C SER A 680 9.97 0.48 -14.99
N ASN A 681 10.15 -0.27 -16.09
CA ASN A 681 11.02 -1.44 -16.13
C ASN A 681 12.49 -1.07 -16.05
N SER A 682 12.94 -0.13 -16.88
CA SER A 682 14.35 0.26 -16.91
C SER A 682 14.82 0.74 -15.55
N THR A 683 14.02 1.59 -14.90
CA THR A 683 14.32 2.13 -13.56
C THR A 683 14.33 1.04 -12.49
N MET A 684 13.36 0.12 -12.53
CA MET A 684 13.28 -1.01 -11.60
C MET A 684 14.45 -1.99 -11.77
N LEU A 685 14.79 -2.37 -13.00
CA LEU A 685 15.90 -3.28 -13.30
C LEU A 685 17.25 -2.64 -12.95
N TRP A 686 17.37 -1.32 -13.12
CA TRP A 686 18.55 -0.56 -12.72
C TRP A 686 18.74 -0.65 -11.20
N ALA A 687 17.69 -0.34 -10.44
CA ALA A 687 17.73 -0.45 -8.98
C ALA A 687 18.03 -1.88 -8.52
N ALA A 688 17.45 -2.88 -9.17
CA ALA A 688 17.69 -4.29 -8.85
C ALA A 688 19.15 -4.72 -9.13
N ALA A 689 19.78 -4.21 -10.20
CA ALA A 689 21.19 -4.44 -10.51
C ALA A 689 22.13 -3.79 -9.49
N ILE A 690 21.85 -2.54 -9.10
CA ILE A 690 22.60 -1.85 -8.03
C ILE A 690 22.48 -2.62 -6.71
N SER A 691 21.26 -3.03 -6.33
CA SER A 691 20.99 -3.86 -5.15
C SER A 691 21.69 -5.22 -5.21
N ALA A 692 21.86 -5.80 -6.40
CA ALA A 692 22.62 -7.05 -6.58
C ALA A 692 24.14 -6.88 -6.41
N GLY A 693 24.63 -5.63 -6.31
CA GLY A 693 26.05 -5.31 -6.16
C GLY A 693 26.75 -4.93 -7.46
N ALA A 694 26.03 -4.84 -8.59
CA ALA A 694 26.58 -4.40 -9.88
C ALA A 694 26.64 -2.87 -9.97
N SER A 695 27.22 -2.33 -11.05
CA SER A 695 26.96 -0.97 -11.51
C SER A 695 25.96 -1.05 -12.67
N ALA A 696 25.15 -0.03 -12.87
CA ALA A 696 24.14 -0.06 -13.91
C ALA A 696 23.92 1.31 -14.55
N GLU A 697 23.63 1.31 -15.84
CA GLU A 697 23.14 2.47 -16.59
C GLU A 697 21.88 2.12 -17.38
N ILE A 698 21.02 3.12 -17.57
CA ILE A 698 19.84 3.03 -18.43
C ILE A 698 20.18 3.71 -19.75
N ARG A 699 19.96 3.01 -20.85
CA ARG A 699 19.91 3.61 -22.19
C ARG A 699 18.42 3.72 -22.54
N GLY A 700 18.01 4.92 -22.97
CA GLY A 700 16.59 5.26 -23.16
C GLY A 700 15.86 4.32 -24.11
N THR A 701 14.54 4.49 -24.20
CA THR A 701 13.68 3.64 -25.03
C THR A 701 14.22 3.56 -26.46
N VAL A 702 14.44 2.34 -26.93
CA VAL A 702 14.85 2.10 -28.31
C VAL A 702 13.60 1.97 -29.18
N GLY A 703 13.64 2.55 -30.38
CA GLY A 703 12.54 2.50 -31.34
C GLY A 703 12.14 1.09 -31.77
N ASP A 704 11.00 0.98 -32.45
CA ASP A 704 10.32 -0.28 -32.74
C ASP A 704 10.82 -1.00 -34.01
N THR A 705 12.07 -0.76 -34.42
CA THR A 705 12.66 -1.45 -35.57
C THR A 705 13.87 -2.29 -35.17
N ASP A 706 14.04 -3.44 -35.83
CA ASP A 706 15.20 -4.31 -35.65
C ASP A 706 16.52 -3.54 -35.86
N ALA A 707 16.54 -2.59 -36.81
CA ALA A 707 17.71 -1.77 -37.10
C ALA A 707 18.09 -0.83 -35.95
N GLU A 708 17.12 -0.13 -35.37
CA GLU A 708 17.36 0.77 -34.23
C GLU A 708 17.84 0.01 -32.99
N LEU A 709 17.23 -1.16 -32.72
CA LEU A 709 17.68 -2.02 -31.64
C LEU A 709 19.13 -2.49 -31.83
N LEU A 710 19.48 -2.93 -33.04
CA LEU A 710 20.85 -3.39 -33.32
C LEU A 710 21.88 -2.26 -33.19
N VAL A 711 21.55 -1.04 -33.64
CA VAL A 711 22.43 0.14 -33.45
C VAL A 711 22.63 0.43 -31.97
N ALA A 712 21.54 0.48 -31.19
CA ALA A 712 21.62 0.73 -29.75
C ALA A 712 22.43 -0.35 -29.02
N LEU A 713 22.31 -1.62 -29.43
CA LEU A 713 23.09 -2.72 -28.88
C LEU A 713 24.58 -2.62 -29.25
N ASP A 714 24.91 -2.28 -30.49
CA ASP A 714 26.30 -2.12 -30.95
C ASP A 714 27.02 -0.99 -30.19
N GLU A 715 26.31 0.09 -29.85
CA GLU A 715 26.85 1.22 -29.07
C GLU A 715 27.22 0.83 -27.63
N VAL A 716 26.49 -0.10 -27.02
CA VAL A 716 26.66 -0.42 -25.58
C VAL A 716 27.60 -1.61 -25.35
N VAL A 717 27.75 -2.50 -26.33
CA VAL A 717 28.56 -3.73 -26.21
C VAL A 717 30.03 -3.46 -25.89
N ALA A 718 30.57 -2.31 -26.29
CA ALA A 718 31.94 -1.93 -25.97
C ALA A 718 32.15 -1.69 -24.45
N GLY A 719 31.16 -1.11 -23.77
CA GLY A 719 31.22 -0.70 -22.36
C GLY A 719 30.56 -1.67 -21.38
N ALA A 720 29.60 -2.48 -21.83
CA ALA A 720 28.82 -3.38 -20.99
C ALA A 720 29.57 -4.67 -20.62
N ASP A 721 29.36 -5.16 -19.39
CA ASP A 721 29.66 -6.54 -18.99
C ASP A 721 28.43 -7.44 -19.05
N VAL A 722 27.24 -6.85 -18.94
CA VAL A 722 25.94 -7.52 -19.11
C VAL A 722 24.98 -6.55 -19.78
N VAL A 723 24.18 -7.03 -20.74
CA VAL A 723 23.06 -6.27 -21.31
C VAL A 723 21.75 -6.90 -20.88
N VAL A 724 20.79 -6.08 -20.46
CA VAL A 724 19.43 -6.52 -20.12
C VAL A 724 18.44 -5.74 -20.97
N THR A 725 17.60 -6.44 -21.71
CA THR A 725 16.47 -5.83 -22.43
C THR A 725 15.14 -6.17 -21.75
N SER A 726 14.17 -5.26 -21.80
CA SER A 726 12.80 -5.51 -21.33
C SER A 726 11.78 -5.17 -22.42
N GLY A 727 10.89 -6.11 -22.73
CA GLY A 727 9.92 -5.99 -23.84
C GLY A 727 10.34 -6.74 -25.10
N GLY A 728 9.40 -6.94 -26.03
CA GLY A 728 9.68 -7.50 -27.36
C GLY A 728 10.13 -8.98 -27.42
N VAL A 729 9.82 -9.81 -26.41
CA VAL A 729 10.28 -11.22 -26.31
C VAL A 729 9.16 -12.28 -26.42
N SER A 730 7.94 -11.89 -26.77
CA SER A 730 6.74 -12.74 -26.76
C SER A 730 6.52 -13.52 -28.08
N MET A 731 5.25 -13.72 -28.48
CA MET A 731 4.82 -14.37 -29.73
C MET A 731 4.04 -13.41 -30.67
N GLY A 732 4.08 -12.11 -30.42
CA GLY A 732 3.39 -11.10 -31.21
C GLY A 732 4.13 -10.72 -32.49
N ALA A 733 3.40 -10.16 -33.46
CA ALA A 733 3.96 -9.71 -34.74
C ALA A 733 4.93 -8.51 -34.62
N TYR A 734 5.08 -7.95 -33.42
CA TYR A 734 5.87 -6.75 -33.11
C TYR A 734 6.95 -7.02 -32.05
N ASP A 735 7.38 -8.27 -31.86
CA ASP A 735 8.45 -8.64 -30.92
C ASP A 735 9.85 -8.37 -31.51
N VAL A 736 10.22 -7.09 -31.56
CA VAL A 736 11.47 -6.56 -32.17
C VAL A 736 12.72 -7.22 -31.59
N VAL A 737 12.80 -7.43 -30.27
CA VAL A 737 13.97 -8.03 -29.62
C VAL A 737 14.19 -9.46 -30.08
N LYS A 738 13.11 -10.25 -30.14
CA LYS A 738 13.19 -11.64 -30.59
C LYS A 738 13.50 -11.73 -32.09
N SER A 739 12.86 -10.90 -32.91
CA SER A 739 13.13 -10.81 -34.36
C SER A 739 14.60 -10.48 -34.63
N ALA A 740 15.12 -9.42 -34.00
CA ALA A 740 16.47 -8.92 -34.26
C ALA A 740 17.58 -9.89 -33.77
N LEU A 741 17.32 -10.67 -32.72
CA LEU A 741 18.37 -11.41 -32.01
C LEU A 741 18.33 -12.94 -32.14
N ALA A 742 17.23 -13.55 -32.61
CA ALA A 742 17.11 -15.01 -32.71
C ALA A 742 18.24 -15.64 -33.55
N ASP A 743 18.59 -15.01 -34.66
CA ASP A 743 19.68 -15.46 -35.55
C ASP A 743 21.06 -14.91 -35.17
N ARG A 744 21.17 -14.21 -34.02
CA ARG A 744 22.39 -13.53 -33.55
C ARG A 744 22.92 -14.07 -32.22
N GLY A 745 22.64 -15.34 -31.93
CA GLY A 745 23.24 -16.04 -30.78
C GLY A 745 22.49 -15.85 -29.46
N VAL A 746 21.20 -15.50 -29.52
CA VAL A 746 20.28 -15.44 -28.38
C VAL A 746 19.22 -16.53 -28.48
N ASP A 747 19.20 -17.43 -27.50
CA ASP A 747 18.22 -18.53 -27.39
C ASP A 747 16.96 -18.01 -26.69
N PHE A 748 15.84 -17.98 -27.42
CA PHE A 748 14.53 -17.60 -26.90
C PHE A 748 13.71 -18.83 -26.56
N VAL A 749 13.40 -18.99 -25.28
CA VAL A 749 12.74 -20.19 -24.75
C VAL A 749 11.49 -19.84 -23.95
N ARG A 750 10.64 -20.85 -23.78
CA ARG A 750 9.51 -20.79 -22.86
C ARG A 750 9.89 -21.54 -21.60
N VAL A 751 9.92 -20.83 -20.48
CA VAL A 751 10.20 -21.39 -19.16
C VAL A 751 8.88 -21.74 -18.46
N ALA A 752 8.85 -22.89 -17.80
CA ALA A 752 7.73 -23.35 -16.98
C ALA A 752 7.62 -22.54 -15.67
N MET A 753 7.38 -21.24 -15.78
CA MET A 753 7.24 -20.33 -14.64
C MET A 753 6.13 -19.30 -14.83
N GLN A 754 5.62 -18.77 -13.71
CA GLN A 754 4.66 -17.67 -13.70
C GLN A 754 4.94 -16.70 -12.54
N PRO A 755 5.00 -15.39 -12.80
CA PRO A 755 5.09 -14.75 -14.11
C PRO A 755 6.46 -15.03 -14.77
N GLY A 756 6.66 -14.62 -16.03
CA GLY A 756 7.97 -14.74 -16.71
C GLY A 756 8.14 -15.91 -17.69
N LYS A 757 7.08 -16.36 -18.35
CA LYS A 757 7.14 -17.50 -19.28
C LYS A 757 8.15 -17.33 -20.45
N PRO A 758 8.15 -16.25 -21.25
CA PRO A 758 9.17 -16.09 -22.30
C PRO A 758 10.48 -15.55 -21.72
N GLN A 759 11.61 -16.12 -22.12
CA GLN A 759 12.95 -15.67 -21.74
C GLN A 759 13.88 -15.72 -22.96
N GLY A 760 14.80 -14.77 -23.06
CA GLY A 760 15.93 -14.85 -23.99
C GLY A 760 17.26 -14.78 -23.25
N PHE A 761 18.20 -15.64 -23.63
CA PHE A 761 19.58 -15.55 -23.13
C PHE A 761 20.58 -15.88 -24.23
N GLY A 762 21.65 -15.10 -24.31
CA GLY A 762 22.70 -15.32 -25.29
C GLY A 762 23.87 -14.38 -25.11
N TYR A 763 24.62 -14.19 -26.20
CA TYR A 763 25.78 -13.31 -26.20
C TYR A 763 25.77 -12.40 -27.42
N LEU A 764 25.93 -11.11 -27.18
CA LEU A 764 26.30 -10.15 -28.22
C LEU A 764 27.80 -10.28 -28.49
N THR A 765 28.19 -10.12 -29.76
CA THR A 765 29.59 -10.15 -30.17
C THR A 765 29.99 -8.75 -30.62
N GLY A 766 30.85 -8.09 -29.84
CA GLY A 766 31.35 -6.76 -30.15
C GLY A 766 32.38 -6.73 -31.28
N PRO A 767 32.80 -5.52 -31.72
CA PRO A 767 33.69 -5.33 -32.88
C PRO A 767 35.04 -6.06 -32.79
N VAL A 768 35.49 -6.39 -31.57
CA VAL A 768 36.77 -7.05 -31.29
C VAL A 768 36.58 -8.53 -30.87
N GLY A 769 35.42 -9.12 -31.17
CA GLY A 769 35.08 -10.51 -30.81
C GLY A 769 34.76 -10.71 -29.31
N ARG A 770 34.69 -9.62 -28.52
CA ARG A 770 34.26 -9.66 -27.11
C ARG A 770 32.82 -10.15 -27.05
N ARG A 771 32.57 -11.17 -26.23
CA ARG A 771 31.22 -11.71 -25.99
C ARG A 771 30.65 -11.07 -24.72
N VAL A 772 29.48 -10.45 -24.84
CA VAL A 772 28.76 -9.82 -23.72
C VAL A 772 27.43 -10.55 -23.53
N PRO A 773 27.15 -11.15 -22.34
CA PRO A 773 25.89 -11.82 -22.09
C PRO A 773 24.71 -10.84 -22.19
N LEU A 774 23.66 -11.27 -22.88
CA LEU A 774 22.40 -10.54 -23.00
C LEU A 774 21.26 -11.35 -22.39
N PHE A 775 20.45 -10.68 -21.57
CA PHE A 775 19.20 -11.18 -21.02
C PHE A 775 18.04 -10.43 -21.64
N ALA A 776 17.14 -11.14 -22.31
CA ALA A 776 15.93 -10.55 -22.87
C ALA A 776 14.72 -10.94 -22.01
N LEU A 777 14.20 -9.97 -21.25
CA LEU A 777 13.15 -10.17 -20.26
C LEU A 777 11.76 -9.77 -20.82
N PRO A 778 10.68 -10.34 -20.29
CA PRO A 778 9.31 -9.93 -20.63
C PRO A 778 9.06 -8.43 -20.38
N GLY A 779 8.11 -7.83 -21.11
CA GLY A 779 7.78 -6.40 -20.96
C GLY A 779 6.88 -6.05 -19.76
N ASN A 780 6.17 -7.03 -19.18
CA ASN A 780 5.32 -6.78 -18.01
C ASN A 780 6.18 -6.63 -16.74
N PRO A 781 6.05 -5.54 -15.95
CA PRO A 781 6.98 -5.22 -14.86
C PRO A 781 7.22 -6.32 -13.85
N VAL A 782 6.18 -7.01 -13.38
CA VAL A 782 6.40 -8.09 -12.42
C VAL A 782 7.05 -9.30 -13.06
N SER A 783 6.75 -9.58 -14.33
CA SER A 783 7.47 -10.62 -15.08
C SER A 783 8.95 -10.28 -15.20
N SER A 784 9.31 -9.04 -15.55
CA SER A 784 10.70 -8.59 -15.68
C SER A 784 11.42 -8.68 -14.33
N PHE A 785 10.78 -8.22 -13.25
CA PHE A 785 11.33 -8.28 -11.89
C PHE A 785 11.59 -9.72 -11.43
N VAL A 786 10.59 -10.59 -11.55
CA VAL A 786 10.73 -12.00 -11.16
C VAL A 786 11.82 -12.67 -12.01
N SER A 787 11.88 -12.39 -13.32
CA SER A 787 12.93 -12.92 -14.20
C SER A 787 14.32 -12.42 -13.79
N PHE A 788 14.42 -11.16 -13.37
CA PHE A 788 15.65 -10.59 -12.83
C PHE A 788 16.07 -11.33 -11.55
N GLU A 789 15.18 -11.47 -10.57
CA GLU A 789 15.48 -12.13 -9.30
C GLU A 789 15.87 -13.61 -9.47
N VAL A 790 15.23 -14.31 -10.41
CA VAL A 790 15.43 -15.75 -10.64
C VAL A 790 16.63 -16.05 -11.55
N PHE A 791 16.96 -15.18 -12.52
CA PHE A 791 17.99 -15.45 -13.52
C PHE A 791 19.15 -14.45 -13.55
N VAL A 792 18.85 -13.14 -13.58
CA VAL A 792 19.87 -12.10 -13.75
C VAL A 792 20.67 -11.90 -12.45
N ARG A 793 20.00 -11.84 -11.29
CA ARG A 793 20.67 -11.70 -9.98
C ARG A 793 21.66 -12.85 -9.71
N PRO A 794 21.31 -14.13 -9.90
CA PRO A 794 22.29 -15.22 -9.80
C PRO A 794 23.45 -15.08 -10.78
N ALA A 795 23.19 -14.66 -12.01
CA ALA A 795 24.24 -14.42 -13.01
C ALA A 795 25.21 -13.31 -12.57
N LEU A 796 24.71 -12.17 -12.09
CA LEU A 796 25.54 -11.08 -11.56
C LEU A 796 26.38 -11.53 -10.37
N ARG A 797 25.79 -12.30 -9.46
CA ARG A 797 26.50 -12.84 -8.29
C ARG A 797 27.57 -13.85 -8.70
N ARG A 798 27.33 -14.68 -9.71
CA ARG A 798 28.31 -15.57 -10.31
C ARG A 798 29.48 -14.81 -10.95
N LEU A 799 29.21 -13.73 -11.68
CA LEU A 799 30.25 -12.85 -12.24
C LEU A 799 31.13 -12.24 -11.13
N MET A 800 30.54 -11.87 -9.99
CA MET A 800 31.27 -11.30 -8.85
C MET A 800 31.88 -12.33 -7.88
N ARG A 801 31.68 -13.64 -8.11
CA ARG A 801 31.99 -14.73 -7.15
C ARG A 801 31.26 -14.64 -5.79
N LEU A 802 30.11 -13.99 -5.74
CA LEU A 802 29.31 -13.89 -4.52
C LEU A 802 28.50 -15.18 -4.28
N THR A 803 28.71 -15.82 -3.14
CA THR A 803 27.98 -17.03 -2.72
C THR A 803 27.05 -16.75 -1.53
N PRO A 804 25.83 -17.33 -1.47
CA PRO A 804 25.18 -18.12 -2.52
C PRO A 804 24.77 -17.25 -3.71
N GLU A 805 24.73 -17.82 -4.92
CA GLU A 805 24.31 -17.10 -6.14
C GLU A 805 22.82 -16.75 -6.10
N LYS A 806 21.98 -17.65 -5.58
CA LYS A 806 20.54 -17.42 -5.39
C LYS A 806 20.28 -16.72 -4.06
N ARG A 807 19.22 -15.90 -3.99
CA ARG A 807 18.67 -15.45 -2.71
C ARG A 807 18.32 -16.66 -1.86
N ARG A 808 18.47 -16.52 -0.54
CA ARG A 808 18.15 -17.62 0.36
C ARG A 808 16.63 -17.80 0.42
N VAL A 809 16.19 -19.03 0.21
CA VAL A 809 14.79 -19.41 0.43
C VAL A 809 14.57 -19.63 1.93
N ARG A 810 13.38 -19.26 2.41
CA ARG A 810 12.88 -19.52 3.75
C ARG A 810 11.55 -20.23 3.63
N SER A 811 11.21 -21.04 4.61
CA SER A 811 9.86 -21.60 4.70
C SER A 811 8.99 -20.67 5.57
N ALA A 812 7.79 -20.35 5.10
CA ALA A 812 6.81 -19.52 5.80
C ALA A 812 5.42 -20.19 5.75
N THR A 813 4.55 -19.85 6.69
CA THR A 813 3.19 -20.40 6.77
C THR A 813 2.22 -19.47 6.05
N LEU A 814 1.46 -19.98 5.09
CA LEU A 814 0.46 -19.22 4.35
C LEU A 814 -0.66 -18.74 5.27
N THR A 815 -1.02 -17.46 5.18
CA THR A 815 -2.13 -16.89 5.96
C THR A 815 -3.50 -17.05 5.27
N SER A 816 -3.50 -17.37 3.99
CA SER A 816 -4.69 -17.61 3.18
C SER A 816 -4.38 -18.68 2.12
N GLY A 817 -5.39 -19.43 1.71
CA GLY A 817 -5.24 -20.35 0.58
C GLY A 817 -4.95 -19.61 -0.72
N LEU A 818 -4.34 -20.30 -1.68
CA LEU A 818 -4.10 -19.80 -3.03
C LEU A 818 -4.07 -20.94 -4.04
N ARG A 819 -4.50 -20.67 -5.27
CA ARG A 819 -4.30 -21.57 -6.41
C ARG A 819 -3.10 -21.15 -7.23
N SER A 820 -2.43 -22.15 -7.79
CA SER A 820 -1.24 -22.03 -8.62
C SER A 820 -1.47 -22.68 -9.98
N PRO A 821 -0.92 -22.12 -11.08
CA PRO A 821 -1.00 -22.71 -12.41
C PRO A 821 -0.31 -24.09 -12.48
N GLU A 822 -1.04 -25.13 -12.88
CA GLU A 822 -0.47 -26.46 -13.09
C GLU A 822 0.70 -26.46 -14.10
N GLY A 823 1.74 -27.23 -13.80
CA GLY A 823 2.89 -27.44 -14.67
C GLY A 823 3.82 -26.23 -14.79
N ARG A 824 3.71 -25.24 -13.88
CA ARG A 824 4.59 -24.06 -13.83
C ARG A 824 4.95 -23.72 -12.40
N ARG A 825 6.20 -23.32 -12.18
CA ARG A 825 6.62 -22.78 -10.89
C ARG A 825 6.08 -21.37 -10.73
N GLN A 826 5.24 -21.16 -9.74
CA GLN A 826 4.72 -19.82 -9.48
C GLN A 826 5.65 -19.07 -8.52
N PHE A 827 6.04 -17.87 -8.92
CA PHE A 827 6.70 -16.88 -8.07
C PHE A 827 5.69 -15.77 -7.81
N GLY A 828 4.84 -15.99 -6.81
CA GLY A 828 3.81 -15.03 -6.42
C GLY A 828 4.34 -14.02 -5.42
N ARG A 829 3.75 -12.84 -5.37
CA ARG A 829 4.17 -11.76 -4.46
C ARG A 829 3.49 -11.92 -3.10
N ALA A 830 4.24 -11.70 -2.02
CA ALA A 830 3.72 -11.75 -0.67
C ALA A 830 4.37 -10.72 0.25
N VAL A 831 3.67 -10.45 1.35
CA VAL A 831 4.24 -9.85 2.55
C VAL A 831 4.53 -10.97 3.54
N VAL A 832 5.80 -11.12 3.91
CA VAL A 832 6.26 -12.02 4.95
C VAL A 832 6.53 -11.24 6.22
N SER A 833 5.91 -11.67 7.32
CA SER A 833 6.08 -11.08 8.66
C SER A 833 6.32 -12.18 9.70
N ARG A 834 6.68 -11.80 10.93
CA ARG A 834 6.77 -12.75 12.06
C ARG A 834 5.52 -12.66 12.92
N ASN A 835 4.99 -13.79 13.34
CA ASN A 835 3.94 -13.85 14.37
C ASN A 835 4.54 -13.67 15.79
N SER A 836 3.70 -13.72 16.82
CA SER A 836 4.08 -13.60 18.24
C SER A 836 5.06 -14.69 18.71
N GLU A 837 5.09 -15.84 18.04
CA GLU A 837 6.00 -16.95 18.32
C GLU A 837 7.29 -16.88 17.49
N GLY A 838 7.45 -15.85 16.66
CA GLY A 838 8.61 -15.64 15.80
C GLY A 838 8.59 -16.42 14.48
N ALA A 839 7.54 -17.18 14.20
CA ALA A 839 7.38 -17.94 12.95
C ALA A 839 7.07 -17.01 11.76
N LEU A 840 7.65 -17.31 10.60
CA LEU A 840 7.41 -16.55 9.37
C LEU A 840 6.02 -16.89 8.82
N MET A 841 5.21 -15.85 8.62
CA MET A 841 3.88 -15.90 8.02
C MET A 841 3.93 -15.26 6.63
N CYS A 842 3.43 -15.94 5.62
CA CYS A 842 3.37 -15.48 4.23
C CYS A 842 1.94 -15.09 3.88
N THR A 843 1.72 -13.80 3.65
CA THR A 843 0.43 -13.26 3.19
C THR A 843 0.56 -12.87 1.72
N PRO A 844 -0.05 -13.61 0.78
CA PRO A 844 -0.10 -13.20 -0.62
C PRO A 844 -0.66 -11.78 -0.76
N VAL A 845 -0.06 -10.96 -1.63
CA VAL A 845 -0.64 -9.66 -1.96
C VAL A 845 -1.93 -9.87 -2.79
N ALA A 846 -2.85 -8.91 -2.71
CA ALA A 846 -4.18 -9.02 -3.29
C ALA A 846 -4.17 -9.32 -4.80
N GLY A 847 -3.30 -8.63 -5.55
CA GLY A 847 -3.18 -8.83 -6.99
C GLY A 847 -1.93 -9.61 -7.40
N GLN A 848 -2.11 -10.76 -8.06
CA GLN A 848 -1.01 -11.58 -8.63
C GLN A 848 -0.74 -11.32 -10.14
N GLY A 849 -1.42 -10.37 -10.76
CA GLY A 849 -1.24 -9.98 -12.17
C GLY A 849 0.19 -9.51 -12.50
N SER A 850 0.72 -9.86 -13.68
CA SER A 850 2.12 -9.57 -14.04
C SER A 850 2.44 -8.09 -14.29
N HIS A 851 1.44 -7.23 -14.40
CA HIS A 851 1.58 -5.79 -14.64
C HIS A 851 1.32 -4.93 -13.39
N PHE A 852 1.03 -5.55 -12.24
CA PHE A 852 0.64 -4.83 -11.01
C PHE A 852 1.85 -4.29 -10.22
N VAL A 853 2.41 -3.17 -10.68
CA VAL A 853 3.57 -2.51 -10.04
C VAL A 853 3.27 -2.08 -8.60
N ALA A 854 2.06 -1.63 -8.30
CA ALA A 854 1.66 -1.20 -6.96
C ALA A 854 1.62 -2.34 -5.93
N ASP A 855 1.26 -3.56 -6.35
CA ASP A 855 1.32 -4.73 -5.47
C ASP A 855 2.75 -5.28 -5.36
N LEU A 856 3.56 -5.10 -6.39
CA LEU A 856 4.99 -5.40 -6.33
C LEU A 856 5.72 -4.52 -5.32
N SER A 857 5.43 -3.21 -5.28
CA SER A 857 6.08 -2.30 -4.30
C SER A 857 5.71 -2.59 -2.85
N ARG A 858 4.60 -3.28 -2.60
CA ARG A 858 4.16 -3.70 -1.25
C ARG A 858 4.75 -5.04 -0.83
N ALA A 859 5.26 -5.83 -1.77
CA ALA A 859 5.76 -7.17 -1.49
C ALA A 859 7.21 -7.11 -0.99
N ASN A 860 7.46 -7.69 0.18
CA ASN A 860 8.82 -7.89 0.69
C ASN A 860 9.34 -9.31 0.42
N ALA A 861 8.53 -10.15 -0.25
CA ALA A 861 8.88 -11.53 -0.58
C ALA A 861 8.19 -12.03 -1.85
N LEU A 862 8.79 -13.05 -2.47
CA LEU A 862 8.15 -13.89 -3.48
C LEU A 862 7.91 -15.28 -2.89
N PHE A 863 6.66 -15.74 -2.81
CA PHE A 863 6.35 -17.13 -2.51
C PHE A 863 6.53 -18.02 -3.74
N ILE A 864 6.96 -19.26 -3.50
CA ILE A 864 7.26 -20.25 -4.52
C ILE A 864 6.28 -21.40 -4.38
N VAL A 865 5.50 -21.65 -5.43
CA VAL A 865 4.69 -22.87 -5.55
C VAL A 865 5.34 -23.79 -6.60
N PRO A 866 5.65 -25.05 -6.25
CA PRO A 866 6.21 -26.02 -7.19
C PRO A 866 5.27 -26.32 -8.36
N GLU A 867 5.85 -26.74 -9.48
CA GLU A 867 5.17 -27.07 -10.74
C GLU A 867 4.03 -28.10 -10.59
N GLU A 868 4.17 -29.02 -9.63
CA GLU A 868 3.24 -30.10 -9.32
C GLU A 868 2.12 -29.74 -8.33
N THR A 869 2.15 -28.54 -7.74
CA THR A 869 1.21 -28.12 -6.71
C THR A 869 0.23 -27.09 -7.28
N ALA A 870 -1.06 -27.43 -7.31
CA ALA A 870 -2.11 -26.57 -7.88
C ALA A 870 -2.88 -25.78 -6.82
N ASP A 871 -3.05 -26.33 -5.62
CA ASP A 871 -3.84 -25.74 -4.55
C ASP A 871 -3.06 -25.78 -3.24
N LEU A 872 -3.06 -24.67 -2.52
CA LEU A 872 -2.51 -24.55 -1.18
C LEU A 872 -3.57 -23.94 -0.26
N VAL A 873 -3.75 -24.49 0.94
CA VAL A 873 -4.70 -23.97 1.94
C VAL A 873 -4.01 -23.11 2.99
N ALA A 874 -4.78 -22.27 3.68
CA ALA A 874 -4.26 -21.49 4.80
C ALA A 874 -3.65 -22.41 5.87
N GLY A 875 -2.50 -22.02 6.42
CA GLY A 875 -1.75 -22.84 7.39
C GLY A 875 -0.70 -23.76 6.77
N GLU A 876 -0.71 -23.98 5.45
CA GLU A 876 0.33 -24.76 4.79
C GLU A 876 1.65 -23.99 4.67
N ARG A 877 2.74 -24.74 4.51
CA ARG A 877 4.09 -24.18 4.38
C ARG A 877 4.38 -23.91 2.91
N VAL A 878 4.89 -22.72 2.63
CA VAL A 878 5.36 -22.31 1.32
C VAL A 878 6.79 -21.80 1.43
N ASP A 879 7.57 -22.02 0.38
CA ASP A 879 8.89 -21.43 0.26
C ASP A 879 8.77 -19.97 -0.16
N VAL A 880 9.60 -19.10 0.42
CA VAL A 880 9.62 -17.66 0.14
C VAL A 880 11.04 -17.17 -0.09
N ILE A 881 11.21 -16.33 -1.09
CA ILE A 881 12.40 -15.51 -1.34
C ILE A 881 12.14 -14.17 -0.68
N ILE A 882 12.90 -13.81 0.35
CA ILE A 882 12.83 -12.48 0.95
C ILE A 882 13.59 -11.49 0.08
N LEU A 883 12.93 -10.39 -0.30
CA LEU A 883 13.45 -9.35 -1.19
C LEU A 883 14.23 -8.28 -0.42
N ASP A 884 13.80 -7.99 0.81
CA ASP A 884 14.44 -7.02 1.71
C ASP A 884 15.33 -7.77 2.72
N ASP A 885 16.65 -7.57 2.64
CA ASP A 885 17.63 -8.22 3.52
C ASP A 885 17.76 -7.54 4.90
#